data_AF-A0A366QQC5-F1
#
_entry.id   AF-A0A366QQC5-F1
#
_cell.length_a   1.000
_cell.length_b   1.000
_cell.length_c   1.000
_cell.angle_alpha   90.00
_cell.angle_beta   90.00
_cell.angle_gamma   90.00
#
_symmetry.space_group_name_H-M   'P 1'
#
loop_
_entity.id
_entity.type
_entity.pdbx_description
1 polymer ?
#
loop_
_entity_poly.entity_id
_entity_poly.type
_entity_poly.pdbx_seq_one_letter_code
_entity_poly.pdbx_strand_id
1 'polypeptide(L)'
;MRLPLQRRGPSARQSHSLGPVLGSSLMALAALAPFTQAINFNSVPSPNLDFSNLGRIGIVGDFDGISLYEYEGQNESPRNSNGSESLLAQLPNGAFTSIISSDASIRAMCSFQLSNGEMQGVVIGGNFTSLDGTQSKAVALFNPSTTEITPLTGIEGEVNAVYCDQERDTVYVGGNFKGANSTNAIAWVGTDGWTNLPFAGFNGPVKAITKASNGHIIFGGTFTGLGNSSAPNESISQIINLSTANITDDHGSSSTDPKDIVCPGSSSSPWLLQDNTPGYWEADFSFGFAPSKLRLRNTRQDGRGTKTFRFVAYPIDGIMNLTYVDPESGNNVTCTSECPLLDNDDYQDFTFVNRVGMNRFRLAVSDWYGSGGGLEAIELYQSDIYAYAISDFNEPKCGGVKNPSSATHTGPWKVSPSLESSSEYLVAELEGNYDPESVSVTFYPNIMESGNYSVNIYTPGCQADDTCDSRGRVNITGIMAGDDDKDTNFTSTLYQTNYFDKYDQIYFGYIEKSSGSFKPSVTLRPLAGQDVDSLTIVAQRVEFTLTNSTGGLNGLFDFDPEQAVVNASSLSSSPINKLGASFDRTSGVSVLVTDKNITYVGGNFTSKDHDNILAIIENDDVKEPGGGLNGEVFTMYLNDTQLYVGGDFSNTDNGPVAGLDNIAVYDTEEDKWSPLGAGLDGPVKYAVPLMINITADTPELVIAFTGSFSSCNAFDEYNSISVDGFAVWVTSKGNWLQNLDGNYPAFGGSLTAALLDIPMDGGSLYAGALSSAQLGAGGAATLGDDGLGHFPLKIRTSTSSSNSSKLTRRDVTSFDRNTTGVVTGVFYDDNDYNITILAGHFTTESTKGEEIQNIVLLEDDTVTGLGSDISNSSTFVALAVRDGILFAGGDISGAIDGTDIRGLVSYNLESKSFNSQPPSVSGANSTVAAIAVRPGDSGEVYVGGSFDTAGALDCPGLCTYNVNSGQWNRPGSQLEGTVFSLLWMSKNQLVVGGDLRGNGSDNRYLSSWDANSESWSNFPGSENIPGPISVISPGSSDYKQLWVSGTSADDNSIYVMKYDGEAWHTVKPSLSLDTIIRGLQVFSVTEDHEDTDLLDKNQVLMLTGSIDIPDFGVASAALFNGTAYQPYAMTIKAGDGPGTIASIFSQRDSFFKEEKHMALGFVVLIGLAIALGLMLLLVLCGIILDRIRKKREGYVPAPTSMYDRGSGMRHIPPHELLESLGHGRGGAPPRV
;
A
#
# COMPACT_ATOMS: atom_id res chain seq x y z
N MET A 1 -50.84 -32.07 -14.39
CA MET A 1 -51.93 -32.73 -15.17
C MET A 1 -51.53 -32.76 -16.66
N ARG A 2 -52.40 -33.20 -17.58
CA ARG A 2 -52.02 -33.55 -18.98
C ARG A 2 -51.45 -32.39 -19.83
N LEU A 3 -50.45 -32.77 -20.65
CA LEU A 3 -50.01 -32.25 -21.97
C LEU A 3 -51.18 -31.84 -22.93
N PRO A 4 -50.96 -31.08 -24.05
CA PRO A 4 -49.80 -31.19 -24.94
C PRO A 4 -49.28 -29.95 -25.74
N LEU A 5 -48.21 -30.24 -26.50
CA LEU A 5 -47.45 -29.48 -27.51
C LEU A 5 -48.26 -28.72 -28.58
N GLN A 6 -47.61 -27.74 -29.24
CA GLN A 6 -47.30 -27.87 -30.69
C GLN A 6 -46.08 -27.03 -31.16
N ARG A 7 -45.65 -27.19 -32.43
CA ARG A 7 -44.37 -26.75 -33.01
C ARG A 7 -44.54 -25.99 -34.35
N ARG A 8 -43.48 -25.27 -34.76
CA ARG A 8 -43.07 -24.80 -36.12
C ARG A 8 -43.45 -23.35 -36.53
N GLY A 9 -42.43 -22.60 -36.97
CA GLY A 9 -42.54 -21.51 -37.97
C GLY A 9 -42.38 -22.06 -39.40
N PRO A 10 -41.67 -21.40 -40.36
CA PRO A 10 -40.92 -20.14 -40.29
C PRO A 10 -41.23 -19.17 -41.47
N SER A 11 -40.33 -18.20 -41.74
CA SER A 11 -40.22 -17.39 -42.98
C SER A 11 -41.29 -16.30 -43.22
N ALA A 12 -41.08 -15.24 -44.02
CA ALA A 12 -39.88 -14.48 -44.44
C ALA A 12 -40.33 -13.25 -45.26
N ARG A 13 -39.41 -12.31 -45.57
CA ARG A 13 -39.52 -11.23 -46.59
C ARG A 13 -40.55 -10.09 -46.33
N GLN A 14 -40.41 -8.88 -46.88
CA GLN A 14 -39.24 -8.08 -47.30
C GLN A 14 -39.69 -6.61 -47.57
N SER A 15 -38.74 -5.67 -47.57
CA SER A 15 -38.71 -4.44 -48.39
C SER A 15 -39.83 -3.36 -48.30
N HIS A 16 -39.42 -2.22 -47.73
CA HIS A 16 -39.42 -0.85 -48.32
C HIS A 16 -40.52 0.20 -48.05
N SER A 17 -39.99 1.36 -47.63
CA SER A 17 -40.38 2.74 -47.94
C SER A 17 -41.78 3.25 -47.57
N LEU A 18 -41.82 4.12 -46.56
CA LEU A 18 -42.02 5.56 -46.79
C LEU A 18 -41.63 6.39 -45.56
N GLY A 19 -41.08 7.57 -45.82
CA GLY A 19 -40.88 8.66 -44.87
C GLY A 19 -40.66 9.96 -45.66
N PRO A 20 -40.41 11.12 -45.02
CA PRO A 20 -40.38 11.38 -43.58
C PRO A 20 -41.38 12.50 -43.18
N VAL A 21 -41.03 13.32 -42.18
CA VAL A 21 -41.54 14.68 -41.83
C VAL A 21 -42.44 14.78 -40.58
N LEU A 22 -42.06 15.73 -39.70
CA LEU A 22 -42.69 16.23 -38.45
C LEU A 22 -42.69 15.30 -37.22
N GLY A 23 -42.22 15.82 -36.08
CA GLY A 23 -42.20 15.13 -34.78
C GLY A 23 -41.18 15.63 -33.74
N SER A 24 -40.23 16.50 -34.11
CA SER A 24 -39.08 16.92 -33.29
C SER A 24 -39.42 17.88 -32.14
N SER A 25 -40.14 17.42 -31.10
CA SER A 25 -40.48 18.25 -29.94
C SER A 25 -40.73 17.49 -28.62
N LEU A 26 -40.11 16.32 -28.44
CA LEU A 26 -40.25 15.49 -27.21
C LEU A 26 -38.93 14.95 -26.62
N MET A 27 -37.79 15.20 -27.26
CA MET A 27 -36.45 14.75 -26.82
C MET A 27 -35.66 15.89 -26.12
N ALA A 28 -36.34 16.71 -25.30
CA ALA A 28 -35.75 17.92 -24.69
C ALA A 28 -36.03 18.06 -23.18
N LEU A 29 -36.65 17.07 -22.53
CA LEU A 29 -36.86 17.04 -21.07
C LEU A 29 -36.21 15.82 -20.38
N ALA A 30 -35.47 14.98 -21.12
CA ALA A 30 -34.72 13.84 -20.58
C ALA A 30 -33.23 14.14 -20.33
N ALA A 31 -32.79 15.39 -20.55
CA ALA A 31 -31.39 15.82 -20.48
C ALA A 31 -31.07 16.70 -19.25
N LEU A 32 -31.87 16.57 -18.19
CA LEU A 32 -31.69 17.25 -16.89
C LEU A 32 -31.88 16.29 -15.70
N ALA A 33 -31.70 14.99 -15.92
CA ALA A 33 -31.28 14.11 -14.82
C ALA A 33 -29.78 14.37 -14.59
N PRO A 34 -29.31 14.58 -13.35
CA PRO A 34 -27.89 14.45 -13.08
C PRO A 34 -27.48 13.01 -13.36
N PHE A 35 -26.48 12.82 -14.20
CA PHE A 35 -25.84 11.50 -14.33
C PHE A 35 -24.98 11.33 -13.09
N THR A 36 -25.41 10.46 -12.17
CA THR A 36 -24.59 10.01 -11.04
C THR A 36 -23.37 9.29 -11.61
N GLN A 37 -22.18 9.71 -11.17
CA GLN A 37 -20.93 9.02 -11.48
C GLN A 37 -20.46 8.31 -10.22
N ALA A 38 -20.45 6.98 -10.30
CA ALA A 38 -19.59 6.13 -9.49
C ALA A 38 -18.11 6.52 -9.72
N ILE A 39 -17.21 6.03 -8.87
CA ILE A 39 -15.77 6.06 -9.14
C ILE A 39 -15.52 5.26 -10.44
N ASN A 40 -15.27 5.97 -11.54
CA ASN A 40 -15.19 5.39 -12.87
C ASN A 40 -13.73 5.17 -13.28
N PHE A 41 -13.25 3.94 -13.11
CA PHE A 41 -11.93 3.54 -13.57
C PHE A 41 -11.90 3.44 -15.10
N ASN A 42 -11.03 4.22 -15.74
CA ASN A 42 -10.79 4.12 -17.17
C ASN A 42 -10.06 2.80 -17.46
N SER A 43 -10.64 1.97 -18.33
CA SER A 43 -9.96 0.77 -18.81
C SER A 43 -8.91 1.15 -19.85
N VAL A 44 -7.72 0.56 -19.70
CA VAL A 44 -6.57 0.73 -20.59
C VAL A 44 -6.81 -0.09 -21.85
N PRO A 45 -6.49 0.42 -23.06
CA PRO A 45 -6.62 -0.36 -24.30
C PRO A 45 -5.83 -1.66 -24.22
N SER A 46 -6.44 -2.76 -24.69
CA SER A 46 -5.78 -4.06 -24.76
C SER A 46 -4.46 -3.97 -25.53
N PRO A 47 -3.36 -4.57 -25.04
CA PRO A 47 -2.09 -4.64 -25.75
C PRO A 47 -2.14 -5.54 -26.99
N ASN A 48 -3.28 -6.17 -27.29
CA ASN A 48 -3.58 -6.86 -28.54
C ASN A 48 -2.58 -7.99 -28.92
N LEU A 49 -1.89 -8.59 -27.95
CA LEU A 49 -0.91 -9.67 -28.16
C LEU A 49 -1.52 -10.89 -28.88
N ASP A 50 -0.78 -11.48 -29.83
CA ASP A 50 -1.22 -12.62 -30.63
C ASP A 50 -0.65 -13.94 -30.09
N PHE A 51 -1.38 -14.58 -29.17
CA PHE A 51 -0.99 -15.86 -28.56
C PHE A 51 -1.23 -17.08 -29.47
N SER A 52 -1.92 -16.91 -30.60
CA SER A 52 -2.55 -18.01 -31.37
C SER A 52 -1.59 -19.10 -31.88
N ASN A 53 -0.30 -18.80 -32.01
CA ASN A 53 0.72 -19.73 -32.48
C ASN A 53 1.53 -20.38 -31.34
N LEU A 54 1.52 -19.81 -30.13
CA LEU A 54 2.41 -20.15 -29.02
C LEU A 54 2.01 -21.45 -28.26
N GLY A 55 0.72 -21.81 -28.28
CA GLY A 55 0.19 -22.90 -27.45
C GLY A 55 0.01 -22.45 -26.01
N ARG A 56 0.40 -23.28 -25.03
CA ARG A 56 0.45 -22.85 -23.63
C ARG A 56 1.53 -21.78 -23.42
N ILE A 57 1.28 -20.84 -22.51
CA ILE A 57 2.25 -19.83 -22.05
C ILE A 57 2.31 -19.89 -20.52
N GLY A 58 3.52 -19.89 -19.98
CA GLY A 58 3.80 -19.76 -18.54
C GLY A 58 4.53 -18.46 -18.25
N ILE A 59 4.12 -17.76 -17.20
CA ILE A 59 4.80 -16.63 -16.56
C ILE A 59 5.39 -17.17 -15.25
N VAL A 60 6.69 -16.97 -15.02
CA VAL A 60 7.36 -17.42 -13.78
C VAL A 60 8.18 -16.32 -13.15
N GLY A 61 8.28 -16.33 -11.83
CA GLY A 61 9.00 -15.32 -11.07
C GLY A 61 9.00 -15.55 -9.56
N ASP A 62 9.19 -14.45 -8.87
CA ASP A 62 9.28 -14.34 -7.41
C ASP A 62 8.14 -13.44 -6.92
N PHE A 63 6.94 -14.02 -6.79
CA PHE A 63 5.69 -13.35 -6.44
C PHE A 63 4.70 -14.33 -5.81
N ASP A 64 3.71 -13.82 -5.07
CA ASP A 64 2.59 -14.58 -4.50
C ASP A 64 1.27 -14.35 -5.26
N GLY A 65 1.19 -13.28 -6.05
CA GLY A 65 0.06 -13.00 -6.93
C GLY A 65 0.42 -12.07 -8.10
N ILE A 66 -0.38 -12.13 -9.16
CA ILE A 66 -0.16 -11.42 -10.43
C ILE A 66 -1.47 -10.79 -10.97
N SER A 67 -1.35 -9.62 -11.58
CA SER A 67 -2.41 -8.88 -12.29
C SER A 67 -1.95 -8.47 -13.68
N LEU A 68 -2.87 -8.39 -14.64
CA LEU A 68 -2.65 -7.61 -15.86
C LEU A 68 -2.91 -6.12 -15.62
N TYR A 69 -2.25 -5.26 -16.39
CA TYR A 69 -2.53 -3.82 -16.41
C TYR A 69 -3.70 -3.52 -17.34
N GLU A 70 -4.88 -3.32 -16.74
CA GLU A 70 -6.18 -3.23 -17.41
C GLU A 70 -6.92 -1.91 -17.10
N TYR A 71 -6.49 -1.16 -16.07
CA TYR A 71 -7.14 0.08 -15.60
C TYR A 71 -6.13 1.14 -15.19
N GLU A 72 -6.42 2.41 -15.53
CA GLU A 72 -5.66 3.56 -15.05
C GLU A 72 -5.68 3.62 -13.51
N GLY A 73 -4.53 3.91 -12.90
CA GLY A 73 -4.38 3.93 -11.44
C GLY A 73 -4.03 2.58 -10.79
N GLN A 74 -3.86 1.49 -11.57
CA GLN A 74 -3.19 0.28 -11.08
C GLN A 74 -1.68 0.52 -10.89
N ASN A 75 -1.08 -0.08 -9.86
CA ASN A 75 0.36 0.03 -9.55
C ASN A 75 0.88 -1.20 -8.78
N GLU A 76 2.20 -1.30 -8.62
CA GLU A 76 2.89 -2.26 -7.74
C GLU A 76 3.27 -1.64 -6.38
N SER A 77 2.48 -0.71 -5.85
CA SER A 77 2.82 -0.06 -4.58
C SER A 77 2.86 -1.07 -3.43
N PRO A 78 3.99 -1.24 -2.71
CA PRO A 78 4.05 -2.10 -1.55
C PRO A 78 3.19 -1.56 -0.41
N ARG A 79 2.84 -2.44 0.55
CA ARG A 79 2.22 -2.03 1.82
C ARG A 79 3.10 -0.97 2.48
N ASN A 80 2.52 0.14 2.92
CA ASN A 80 3.31 1.12 3.67
C ASN A 80 3.62 0.59 5.09
N SER A 81 4.90 0.33 5.36
CA SER A 81 5.42 -0.15 6.65
C SER A 81 5.45 0.94 7.74
N ASN A 82 5.29 2.21 7.36
CA ASN A 82 5.41 3.38 8.24
C ASN A 82 4.13 3.71 9.04
N GLY A 83 3.06 2.92 8.88
CA GLY A 83 1.78 3.10 9.58
C GLY A 83 0.76 4.00 8.87
N SER A 84 1.10 4.55 7.70
CA SER A 84 0.13 5.19 6.79
C SER A 84 -0.86 4.17 6.24
N GLU A 85 -2.09 4.61 5.99
CA GLU A 85 -3.15 3.83 5.35
C GLU A 85 -3.63 4.54 4.07
N SER A 86 -4.70 4.05 3.49
CA SER A 86 -5.38 4.64 2.34
C SER A 86 -6.88 4.37 2.40
N LEU A 87 -7.64 5.25 1.75
CA LEU A 87 -8.98 4.93 1.28
C LEU A 87 -8.84 4.17 -0.04
N LEU A 88 -9.36 2.95 -0.08
CA LEU A 88 -9.18 1.99 -1.16
C LEU A 88 -10.51 1.73 -1.87
N ALA A 89 -10.43 1.45 -3.17
CA ALA A 89 -11.57 0.99 -3.96
C ALA A 89 -11.19 -0.21 -4.82
N GLN A 90 -12.17 -1.09 -5.07
CA GLN A 90 -12.00 -2.29 -5.89
C GLN A 90 -12.18 -1.95 -7.38
N LEU A 91 -11.24 -2.41 -8.19
CA LEU A 91 -11.26 -2.32 -9.64
C LEU A 91 -12.11 -3.44 -10.25
N PRO A 92 -12.60 -3.30 -11.50
CA PRO A 92 -13.47 -4.31 -12.09
C PRO A 92 -12.80 -5.69 -12.33
N ASN A 93 -11.47 -5.78 -12.26
CA ASN A 93 -10.73 -7.06 -12.29
C ASN A 93 -10.45 -7.66 -10.90
N GLY A 94 -11.03 -7.10 -9.83
CA GLY A 94 -10.93 -7.60 -8.45
C GLY A 94 -9.72 -7.12 -7.64
N ALA A 95 -8.70 -6.56 -8.30
CA ALA A 95 -7.60 -5.86 -7.63
C ALA A 95 -8.08 -4.53 -7.02
N PHE A 96 -7.27 -3.92 -6.17
CA PHE A 96 -7.55 -2.67 -5.46
C PHE A 96 -6.59 -1.56 -5.88
N THR A 97 -7.04 -0.31 -5.74
CA THR A 97 -6.20 0.88 -5.84
C THR A 97 -6.49 1.86 -4.70
N SER A 98 -5.51 2.73 -4.41
CA SER A 98 -5.67 3.84 -3.46
C SER A 98 -6.33 5.03 -4.15
N ILE A 99 -7.38 5.55 -3.52
CA ILE A 99 -8.11 6.75 -3.96
C ILE A 99 -7.62 7.98 -3.19
N ILE A 100 -7.25 7.81 -1.91
CA ILE A 100 -6.71 8.84 -1.02
C ILE A 100 -5.64 8.20 -0.13
N SER A 101 -4.47 8.84 -0.03
CA SER A 101 -3.43 8.51 0.96
C SER A 101 -3.75 9.08 2.36
N SER A 102 -3.34 8.40 3.43
CA SER A 102 -3.60 8.81 4.82
C SER A 102 -2.35 8.63 5.69
N ASP A 103 -1.88 9.66 6.38
CA ASP A 103 -0.61 9.64 7.15
C ASP A 103 -0.64 8.80 8.45
N ALA A 104 -1.83 8.32 8.83
CA ALA A 104 -2.03 7.28 9.84
C ALA A 104 -3.36 6.54 9.58
N SER A 105 -3.83 5.76 10.56
CA SER A 105 -5.00 4.89 10.41
C SER A 105 -6.33 5.61 10.24
N ILE A 106 -7.14 5.08 9.32
CA ILE A 106 -8.58 5.32 9.23
C ILE A 106 -9.26 4.20 10.05
N ARG A 107 -10.14 4.56 10.98
CA ARG A 107 -10.75 3.61 11.94
C ARG A 107 -12.26 3.43 11.78
N ALA A 108 -12.96 4.44 11.26
CA ALA A 108 -14.41 4.39 11.09
C ALA A 108 -14.87 5.19 9.86
N MET A 109 -15.94 4.73 9.21
CA MET A 109 -16.58 5.41 8.08
C MET A 109 -18.10 5.31 8.18
N CYS A 110 -18.84 6.36 7.79
CA CYS A 110 -20.28 6.25 7.52
C CYS A 110 -20.74 7.17 6.39
N SER A 111 -21.76 6.74 5.64
CA SER A 111 -22.42 7.52 4.59
C SER A 111 -23.32 8.59 5.22
N PHE A 112 -22.95 9.86 5.06
CA PHE A 112 -23.75 10.98 5.56
C PHE A 112 -24.75 11.42 4.49
N GLN A 113 -25.92 10.77 4.51
CA GLN A 113 -27.10 11.20 3.78
C GLN A 113 -28.05 11.95 4.72
N LEU A 114 -28.62 13.06 4.22
CA LEU A 114 -29.66 13.80 4.92
C LEU A 114 -31.04 13.13 4.76
N SER A 115 -31.97 13.52 5.63
CA SER A 115 -33.38 13.13 5.69
C SER A 115 -34.17 13.50 4.43
N ASN A 116 -33.69 14.49 3.67
CA ASN A 116 -34.23 14.89 2.36
C ASN A 116 -33.74 14.00 1.19
N GLY A 117 -32.82 13.06 1.43
CA GLY A 117 -32.19 12.18 0.44
C GLY A 117 -30.89 12.72 -0.17
N GLU A 118 -30.40 13.87 0.25
CA GLU A 118 -29.18 14.52 -0.25
C GLU A 118 -27.93 13.91 0.39
N MET A 119 -27.02 13.36 -0.43
CA MET A 119 -25.71 12.89 0.03
C MET A 119 -24.79 14.09 0.27
N GLN A 120 -24.26 14.21 1.50
CA GLN A 120 -23.18 15.17 1.80
C GLN A 120 -21.80 14.55 1.53
N GLY A 121 -21.65 13.24 1.74
CA GLY A 121 -20.43 12.48 1.47
C GLY A 121 -20.28 11.25 2.37
N VAL A 122 -19.06 10.75 2.49
CA VAL A 122 -18.66 9.74 3.47
C VAL A 122 -17.86 10.44 4.57
N VAL A 123 -18.29 10.34 5.82
CA VAL A 123 -17.49 10.81 6.95
C VAL A 123 -16.43 9.75 7.25
N ILE A 124 -15.17 10.18 7.27
CA ILE A 124 -14.00 9.35 7.57
C ILE A 124 -13.44 9.80 8.92
N GLY A 125 -13.23 8.86 9.84
CA GLY A 125 -12.66 9.11 11.18
C GLY A 125 -11.46 8.19 11.46
N GLY A 126 -10.45 8.70 12.17
CA GLY A 126 -9.21 7.96 12.48
C GLY A 126 -8.24 8.76 13.36
N ASN A 127 -6.96 8.40 13.33
CA ASN A 127 -5.87 9.16 13.99
C ASN A 127 -4.90 9.85 13.03
N PHE A 128 -5.29 9.97 11.75
CA PHE A 128 -4.60 10.74 10.73
C PHE A 128 -4.58 12.24 11.04
N THR A 129 -3.57 12.93 10.51
CA THR A 129 -3.44 14.39 10.50
C THR A 129 -3.50 14.98 9.10
N SER A 130 -3.36 14.13 8.07
CA SER A 130 -3.35 14.48 6.66
C SER A 130 -4.09 13.41 5.84
N LEU A 131 -4.94 13.85 4.90
CA LEU A 131 -5.50 13.01 3.84
C LEU A 131 -5.11 13.62 2.49
N ASP A 132 -4.43 12.85 1.64
CA ASP A 132 -3.86 13.29 0.36
C ASP A 132 -3.12 14.65 0.43
N GLY A 133 -2.24 14.78 1.43
CA GLY A 133 -1.49 16.02 1.72
C GLY A 133 -2.33 17.16 2.29
N THR A 134 -3.65 17.03 2.35
CA THR A 134 -4.58 18.02 2.91
C THR A 134 -4.68 17.83 4.42
N GLN A 135 -4.25 18.83 5.19
CA GLN A 135 -4.34 18.83 6.65
C GLN A 135 -5.79 18.63 7.12
N SER A 136 -6.06 17.50 7.77
CA SER A 136 -7.33 17.19 8.40
C SER A 136 -7.07 16.31 9.61
N LYS A 137 -7.26 16.84 10.82
CA LYS A 137 -7.00 16.09 12.05
C LYS A 137 -8.19 15.23 12.43
N ALA A 138 -7.97 13.93 12.56
CA ALA A 138 -8.88 12.89 13.04
C ALA A 138 -10.19 12.65 12.26
N VAL A 139 -10.71 13.62 11.53
CA VAL A 139 -12.00 13.52 10.84
C VAL A 139 -12.07 14.37 9.58
N ALA A 140 -12.71 13.84 8.53
CA ALA A 140 -12.95 14.51 7.26
C ALA A 140 -14.27 14.07 6.62
N LEU A 141 -14.74 14.82 5.63
CA LEU A 141 -15.84 14.43 4.73
C LEU A 141 -15.27 14.21 3.33
N PHE A 142 -15.45 13.01 2.78
CA PHE A 142 -15.02 12.60 1.45
C PHE A 142 -16.20 12.61 0.46
N ASN A 143 -15.98 13.13 -0.75
CA ASN A 143 -16.95 13.08 -1.83
C ASN A 143 -16.63 11.94 -2.82
N PRO A 144 -17.40 10.82 -2.83
CA PRO A 144 -17.12 9.68 -3.70
C PRO A 144 -17.30 9.94 -5.20
N SER A 145 -17.92 11.05 -5.61
CA SER A 145 -18.09 11.41 -7.03
C SER A 145 -17.10 12.46 -7.55
N THR A 146 -16.39 13.17 -6.68
CA THR A 146 -15.35 14.16 -7.07
C THR A 146 -13.96 13.86 -6.50
N THR A 147 -13.84 12.80 -5.70
CA THR A 147 -12.68 12.43 -4.85
C THR A 147 -12.17 13.55 -3.95
N GLU A 148 -12.99 14.57 -3.68
CA GLU A 148 -12.63 15.76 -2.90
C GLU A 148 -12.70 15.51 -1.39
N ILE A 149 -11.75 16.08 -0.64
CA ILE A 149 -11.65 16.02 0.81
C ILE A 149 -12.06 17.37 1.40
N THR A 150 -13.03 17.37 2.31
CA THR A 150 -13.40 18.55 3.12
C THR A 150 -13.00 18.29 4.58
N PRO A 151 -11.97 18.97 5.12
CA PRO A 151 -11.56 18.86 6.52
C PRO A 151 -12.63 19.37 7.49
N LEU A 152 -13.03 18.55 8.48
CA LEU A 152 -14.02 18.94 9.49
C LEU A 152 -13.34 19.56 10.72
N THR A 153 -12.63 20.67 10.50
CA THR A 153 -11.82 21.36 11.54
C THR A 153 -12.62 21.70 12.80
N GLY A 154 -11.99 21.56 13.98
CA GLY A 154 -12.62 21.87 15.28
C GLY A 154 -12.46 20.79 16.35
N ILE A 155 -11.86 19.66 15.99
CA ILE A 155 -11.50 18.54 16.87
C ILE A 155 -9.97 18.38 16.88
N GLU A 156 -9.40 18.09 18.05
CA GLU A 156 -8.00 17.67 18.22
C GLU A 156 -7.94 16.35 18.99
N GLY A 157 -7.22 15.36 18.47
CA GLY A 157 -7.11 14.01 19.04
C GLY A 157 -7.22 12.93 17.96
N GLU A 158 -8.00 11.87 18.24
CA GLU A 158 -8.34 10.80 17.31
C GLU A 158 -9.84 10.42 17.39
N VAL A 159 -10.41 9.95 16.28
CA VAL A 159 -11.79 9.42 16.18
C VAL A 159 -11.76 7.91 16.01
N ASN A 160 -12.57 7.21 16.81
CA ASN A 160 -12.69 5.76 16.83
C ASN A 160 -14.01 5.25 16.26
N ALA A 161 -15.08 6.05 16.36
CA ALA A 161 -16.41 5.69 15.90
C ALA A 161 -17.14 6.90 15.30
N VAL A 162 -17.87 6.66 14.22
CA VAL A 162 -18.84 7.61 13.65
C VAL A 162 -20.16 6.87 13.41
N TYR A 163 -21.29 7.53 13.70
CA TYR A 163 -22.62 7.02 13.40
C TYR A 163 -23.47 8.11 12.74
N CYS A 164 -23.87 7.87 11.50
CA CYS A 164 -24.66 8.79 10.68
C CYS A 164 -26.17 8.50 10.87
N ASP A 165 -26.87 9.29 11.71
CA ASP A 165 -28.33 9.22 11.87
C ASP A 165 -29.04 10.07 10.81
N GLN A 166 -29.38 9.45 9.67
CA GLN A 166 -30.13 10.07 8.58
C GLN A 166 -31.50 10.61 9.02
N GLU A 167 -32.15 10.03 10.03
CA GLU A 167 -33.47 10.51 10.49
C GLU A 167 -33.39 11.87 11.19
N ARG A 168 -32.19 12.27 11.63
CA ARG A 168 -31.92 13.48 12.42
C ARG A 168 -30.91 14.41 11.77
N ASP A 169 -30.53 14.17 10.51
CA ASP A 169 -29.49 14.92 9.80
C ASP A 169 -28.17 15.02 10.59
N THR A 170 -27.87 14.03 11.45
CA THR A 170 -26.84 14.16 12.51
C THR A 170 -25.80 13.04 12.45
N VAL A 171 -24.51 13.40 12.48
CA VAL A 171 -23.41 12.45 12.66
C VAL A 171 -22.92 12.53 14.10
N TYR A 172 -23.03 11.44 14.85
CA TYR A 172 -22.43 11.28 16.17
C TYR A 172 -20.99 10.82 16.02
N VAL A 173 -20.04 11.54 16.61
CA VAL A 173 -18.60 11.30 16.50
C VAL A 173 -18.05 10.98 17.88
N GLY A 174 -17.31 9.87 18.00
CA GLY A 174 -16.74 9.38 19.25
C GLY A 174 -15.28 8.96 19.10
N GLY A 175 -14.46 9.22 20.11
CA GLY A 175 -13.03 8.94 20.06
C GLY A 175 -12.30 9.36 21.33
N ASN A 176 -11.03 9.70 21.17
CA ASN A 176 -10.17 10.32 22.18
C ASN A 176 -9.81 11.74 21.71
N PHE A 177 -10.64 12.73 22.05
CA PHE A 177 -10.48 14.08 21.50
C PHE A 177 -11.03 15.20 22.39
N LYS A 178 -10.52 16.42 22.18
CA LYS A 178 -11.06 17.68 22.70
C LYS A 178 -11.67 18.45 21.52
N GLY A 179 -12.91 18.95 21.65
CA GLY A 179 -13.60 19.65 20.55
C GLY A 179 -14.70 20.58 21.06
N ALA A 180 -14.66 21.86 20.64
CA ALA A 180 -15.49 22.93 21.18
C ALA A 180 -15.51 22.96 22.73
N ASN A 181 -16.63 22.62 23.37
CA ASN A 181 -16.76 22.51 24.84
C ASN A 181 -17.06 21.06 25.27
N SER A 182 -16.70 20.08 24.45
CA SER A 182 -17.00 18.65 24.60
C SER A 182 -15.71 17.81 24.57
N THR A 183 -15.71 16.67 25.27
CA THR A 183 -14.59 15.72 25.25
C THR A 183 -15.07 14.35 24.79
N ASN A 184 -14.31 13.68 23.92
CA ASN A 184 -14.49 12.28 23.50
C ASN A 184 -15.79 11.90 22.77
N ALA A 185 -16.82 12.76 22.79
CA ALA A 185 -18.00 12.67 21.93
C ALA A 185 -18.55 14.06 21.58
N ILE A 186 -19.03 14.22 20.34
CA ILE A 186 -19.67 15.44 19.82
C ILE A 186 -20.62 15.05 18.66
N ALA A 187 -21.47 15.97 18.21
CA ALA A 187 -22.30 15.78 17.03
C ALA A 187 -21.92 16.78 15.92
N TRP A 188 -22.04 16.37 14.66
CA TRP A 188 -22.16 17.26 13.50
C TRP A 188 -23.62 17.27 13.05
N VAL A 189 -24.26 18.44 12.98
CA VAL A 189 -25.69 18.55 12.65
C VAL A 189 -25.86 19.27 11.32
N GLY A 190 -26.42 18.57 10.33
CA GLY A 190 -26.74 19.07 8.99
C GLY A 190 -25.62 19.92 8.38
N THR A 191 -25.94 21.20 8.17
CA THR A 191 -24.99 22.24 7.76
C THR A 191 -24.69 23.27 8.86
N ASP A 192 -25.18 23.06 10.09
CA ASP A 192 -24.91 23.91 11.26
C ASP A 192 -23.52 23.59 11.89
N GLY A 193 -23.01 22.38 11.67
CA GLY A 193 -21.65 21.97 12.04
C GLY A 193 -21.51 21.39 13.45
N TRP A 194 -20.32 21.56 14.04
CA TRP A 194 -19.98 20.99 15.35
C TRP A 194 -20.89 21.51 16.48
N THR A 195 -21.68 20.59 17.03
CA THR A 195 -22.69 20.82 18.05
C THR A 195 -22.37 20.00 19.30
N ASN A 196 -22.22 20.67 20.44
CA ASN A 196 -22.00 19.99 21.72
C ASN A 196 -23.24 19.18 22.11
N LEU A 197 -23.03 17.91 22.47
CA LEU A 197 -24.08 17.06 23.05
C LEU A 197 -24.53 17.63 24.42
N PRO A 198 -25.79 17.44 24.87
CA PRO A 198 -26.31 18.05 26.10
C PRO A 198 -25.61 17.60 27.40
N PHE A 199 -24.71 16.62 27.29
CA PHE A 199 -23.86 16.10 28.36
C PHE A 199 -22.36 16.47 28.23
N ALA A 200 -21.97 17.24 27.21
CA ALA A 200 -20.59 17.64 26.89
C ALA A 200 -19.59 16.46 26.77
N GLY A 201 -20.07 15.32 26.27
CA GLY A 201 -19.26 14.13 26.01
C GLY A 201 -18.87 13.38 27.29
N PHE A 202 -17.67 12.78 27.30
CA PHE A 202 -17.26 11.79 28.30
C PHE A 202 -15.87 12.07 28.88
N ASN A 203 -15.64 11.62 30.13
CA ASN A 203 -14.37 11.76 30.85
C ASN A 203 -13.25 10.83 30.36
N GLY A 204 -13.55 9.89 29.47
CA GLY A 204 -12.62 8.95 28.82
C GLY A 204 -13.11 8.62 27.42
N PRO A 205 -12.34 7.89 26.60
CA PRO A 205 -12.62 7.78 25.17
C PRO A 205 -13.80 6.88 24.85
N VAL A 206 -14.49 7.24 23.76
CA VAL A 206 -15.48 6.40 23.08
C VAL A 206 -14.75 5.53 22.05
N LYS A 207 -15.17 4.25 21.96
CA LYS A 207 -14.70 3.29 20.95
C LYS A 207 -15.80 2.87 19.97
N ALA A 208 -17.07 2.93 20.36
CA ALA A 208 -18.20 2.47 19.56
C ALA A 208 -19.46 3.35 19.75
N ILE A 209 -20.28 3.46 18.71
CA ILE A 209 -21.58 4.14 18.73
C ILE A 209 -22.57 3.30 17.90
N THR A 210 -23.79 3.09 18.41
CA THR A 210 -24.89 2.46 17.67
C THR A 210 -26.23 3.12 18.02
N LYS A 211 -27.29 2.83 17.25
CA LYS A 211 -28.66 3.30 17.48
C LYS A 211 -29.57 2.12 17.79
N ALA A 212 -30.23 2.15 18.94
CA ALA A 212 -31.21 1.14 19.34
C ALA A 212 -32.57 1.38 18.67
N SER A 213 -33.43 0.35 18.60
CA SER A 213 -34.74 0.44 17.92
C SER A 213 -35.78 1.34 18.59
N ASN A 214 -35.53 1.79 19.82
CA ASN A 214 -36.27 2.88 20.45
C ASN A 214 -35.86 4.28 19.94
N GLY A 215 -34.85 4.36 19.06
CA GLY A 215 -34.32 5.60 18.50
C GLY A 215 -33.24 6.28 19.35
N HIS A 216 -32.84 5.68 20.47
CA HIS A 216 -31.74 6.15 21.33
C HIS A 216 -30.37 5.81 20.72
N ILE A 217 -29.35 6.58 21.08
CA ILE A 217 -27.95 6.36 20.71
C ILE A 217 -27.22 5.75 21.91
N ILE A 218 -26.58 4.60 21.71
CA ILE A 218 -25.75 3.92 22.72
C ILE A 218 -24.28 4.21 22.40
N PHE A 219 -23.57 4.75 23.38
CA PHE A 219 -22.12 4.97 23.34
C PHE A 219 -21.41 3.88 24.14
N GLY A 220 -20.33 3.33 23.57
CA GLY A 220 -19.45 2.33 24.19
C GLY A 220 -18.00 2.80 24.21
N GLY A 221 -17.28 2.56 25.31
CA GLY A 221 -15.87 2.95 25.42
C GLY A 221 -15.23 2.62 26.77
N THR A 222 -14.22 3.40 27.16
CA THR A 222 -13.60 3.36 28.49
C THR A 222 -13.81 4.70 29.19
N PHE A 223 -15.04 4.94 29.64
CA PHE A 223 -15.43 6.14 30.37
C PHE A 223 -16.22 5.80 31.63
N THR A 224 -16.16 6.69 32.62
CA THR A 224 -16.80 6.55 33.95
C THR A 224 -17.60 7.80 34.35
N GLY A 225 -17.83 8.73 33.42
CA GLY A 225 -18.67 9.91 33.65
C GLY A 225 -18.81 10.85 32.45
N LEU A 226 -19.77 11.77 32.56
CA LEU A 226 -20.12 12.75 31.53
C LEU A 226 -19.31 14.06 31.71
N GLY A 227 -18.85 14.64 30.60
CA GLY A 227 -18.01 15.85 30.59
C GLY A 227 -18.64 17.06 31.30
N ASN A 228 -19.96 17.21 31.26
CA ASN A 228 -20.68 18.30 31.95
C ASN A 228 -20.73 18.18 33.48
N SER A 229 -20.32 17.04 34.04
CA SER A 229 -20.46 16.74 35.47
C SER A 229 -19.24 16.04 36.09
N SER A 230 -18.24 15.64 35.30
CA SER A 230 -16.93 15.17 35.75
C SER A 230 -15.93 16.31 36.02
N ALA A 231 -16.24 17.19 36.98
CA ALA A 231 -15.34 18.28 37.41
C ALA A 231 -14.89 18.10 38.88
N PRO A 232 -13.62 17.75 39.16
CA PRO A 232 -13.03 17.89 40.48
C PRO A 232 -12.51 19.31 40.72
N ASN A 233 -12.33 19.64 42.00
CA ASN A 233 -11.86 20.91 42.57
C ASN A 233 -10.78 21.67 41.77
N GLU A 234 -10.79 23.00 41.88
CA GLU A 234 -9.71 23.93 41.48
C GLU A 234 -8.38 23.76 42.27
N SER A 235 -8.17 22.63 42.96
CA SER A 235 -7.03 22.39 43.85
C SER A 235 -5.77 21.86 43.17
N ILE A 236 -5.86 21.39 41.91
CA ILE A 236 -4.70 20.97 41.13
C ILE A 236 -4.18 22.13 40.31
N SER A 237 -2.94 22.53 40.58
CA SER A 237 -2.22 23.54 39.80
C SER A 237 -0.72 23.25 39.75
N GLN A 238 -0.18 23.04 38.56
CA GLN A 238 1.25 22.89 38.29
C GLN A 238 1.90 24.28 38.15
N ILE A 239 3.13 24.48 38.65
CA ILE A 239 3.86 25.75 38.47
C ILE A 239 4.55 25.75 37.10
N ILE A 240 4.28 26.77 36.29
CA ILE A 240 4.99 27.04 35.03
C ILE A 240 6.39 27.56 35.37
N ASN A 241 7.42 26.96 34.78
CA ASN A 241 8.80 27.28 35.10
C ASN A 241 9.25 28.60 34.46
N LEU A 242 9.10 29.69 35.20
CA LEU A 242 9.60 31.01 34.83
C LEU A 242 11.15 31.09 34.85
N SER A 243 11.85 30.19 35.56
CA SER A 243 13.30 30.33 35.81
C SER A 243 14.19 29.99 34.61
N THR A 244 13.63 29.28 33.63
CA THR A 244 14.28 28.90 32.36
C THR A 244 13.81 29.76 31.18
N ALA A 245 12.88 30.69 31.40
CA ALA A 245 12.39 31.64 30.41
C ALA A 245 13.41 32.75 30.10
N ASN A 246 13.30 33.31 28.90
CA ASN A 246 14.02 34.53 28.53
C ASN A 246 13.27 35.76 29.08
N ILE A 247 13.62 36.14 30.31
CA ILE A 247 13.04 37.28 31.02
C ILE A 247 13.75 38.60 30.63
N THR A 248 12.96 39.63 30.37
CA THR A 248 13.38 41.00 30.06
C THR A 248 12.47 42.03 30.72
N ASP A 249 12.88 43.30 30.74
CA ASP A 249 12.02 44.42 31.13
C ASP A 249 12.16 45.61 30.18
N ASP A 250 11.24 46.58 30.35
CA ASP A 250 11.34 47.93 29.80
C ASP A 250 11.23 48.94 30.94
N HIS A 251 12.09 49.96 30.88
CA HIS A 251 12.31 50.95 31.94
C HIS A 251 12.63 50.37 33.33
N GLY A 252 13.22 49.17 33.42
CA GLY A 252 13.78 48.63 34.65
C GLY A 252 14.94 49.48 35.21
N SER A 253 15.10 49.45 36.53
CA SER A 253 16.21 50.10 37.23
C SER A 253 17.49 49.29 37.04
N SER A 254 18.59 49.96 36.67
CA SER A 254 19.92 49.32 36.51
C SER A 254 20.57 48.88 37.84
N SER A 255 19.79 48.74 38.90
CA SER A 255 20.17 48.28 40.25
C SER A 255 19.54 46.95 40.63
N THR A 256 18.70 46.36 39.75
CA THR A 256 17.89 45.16 40.01
C THR A 256 17.84 44.30 38.75
N ASP A 257 17.88 42.98 38.86
CA ASP A 257 17.68 42.06 37.73
C ASP A 257 16.21 41.59 37.70
N PRO A 258 15.49 41.67 36.56
CA PRO A 258 14.12 41.16 36.46
C PRO A 258 14.00 39.65 36.72
N LYS A 259 15.10 38.88 36.76
CA LYS A 259 15.12 37.46 37.13
C LYS A 259 15.07 37.21 38.64
N ASP A 260 15.46 38.16 39.50
CA ASP A 260 15.56 37.95 40.95
C ASP A 260 14.20 37.68 41.63
N ILE A 261 13.09 38.11 41.01
CA ILE A 261 11.71 37.90 41.49
C ILE A 261 11.12 36.54 41.11
N VAL A 262 11.85 35.72 40.36
CA VAL A 262 11.44 34.35 39.99
C VAL A 262 12.06 33.35 40.96
N CYS A 263 11.22 32.51 41.56
CA CYS A 263 11.64 31.61 42.65
C CYS A 263 12.38 32.32 43.83
N PRO A 264 11.85 33.44 44.36
CA PRO A 264 12.57 34.26 45.33
C PRO A 264 12.86 33.49 46.63
N GLY A 265 14.16 33.25 46.89
CA GLY A 265 14.65 32.68 48.15
C GLY A 265 14.67 33.71 49.29
N SER A 266 15.15 33.32 50.46
CA SER A 266 15.26 34.21 51.64
C SER A 266 16.34 35.31 51.54
N SER A 267 16.78 35.61 50.32
CA SER A 267 17.79 36.62 49.97
C SER A 267 17.67 37.08 48.51
N SER A 268 16.47 37.00 47.92
CA SER A 268 16.15 37.64 46.64
C SER A 268 16.21 39.17 46.77
N SER A 269 16.32 39.85 45.63
CA SER A 269 16.09 41.30 45.54
C SER A 269 14.82 41.55 44.71
N PRO A 270 14.06 42.63 44.97
CA PRO A 270 12.95 43.00 44.12
C PRO A 270 13.40 43.48 42.76
N TRP A 271 12.52 43.34 41.78
CA TRP A 271 12.59 44.02 40.49
C TRP A 271 11.95 45.41 40.64
N LEU A 272 12.64 46.47 40.22
CA LEU A 272 12.19 47.86 40.37
C LEU A 272 12.20 48.60 39.03
N LEU A 273 11.19 49.43 38.78
CA LEU A 273 11.14 50.35 37.65
C LEU A 273 11.87 51.67 37.96
N GLN A 274 12.30 52.35 36.90
CA GLN A 274 12.88 53.69 36.94
C GLN A 274 11.89 54.73 37.49
N ASP A 275 12.43 55.77 38.13
CA ASP A 275 11.65 56.78 38.82
C ASP A 275 10.66 57.51 37.89
N ASN A 276 9.41 57.59 38.33
CA ASN A 276 8.28 58.25 37.67
C ASN A 276 7.98 57.75 36.25
N THR A 277 8.40 56.52 35.90
CA THR A 277 8.35 56.00 34.53
C THR A 277 7.56 54.68 34.48
N PRO A 278 6.53 54.55 33.63
CA PRO A 278 5.86 53.27 33.41
C PRO A 278 6.76 52.31 32.64
N GLY A 279 6.57 51.01 32.85
CA GLY A 279 7.38 49.96 32.24
C GLY A 279 6.69 48.61 32.29
N TYR A 280 7.39 47.56 31.91
CA TYR A 280 6.85 46.19 31.93
C TYR A 280 7.92 45.15 32.25
N TRP A 281 7.46 44.00 32.75
CA TRP A 281 8.22 42.76 32.87
C TRP A 281 7.69 41.77 31.83
N GLU A 282 8.56 41.05 31.12
CA GLU A 282 8.19 40.15 30.03
C GLU A 282 9.00 38.85 30.10
N ALA A 283 8.35 37.70 29.89
CA ALA A 283 8.99 36.40 29.82
C ALA A 283 8.56 35.67 28.53
N ASP A 284 9.57 35.27 27.74
CA ASP A 284 9.46 34.55 26.47
C ASP A 284 9.96 33.10 26.65
N PHE A 285 9.26 32.11 26.08
CA PHE A 285 9.43 30.69 26.38
C PHE A 285 9.51 29.83 25.11
N SER A 286 10.41 28.85 25.12
CA SER A 286 10.51 27.79 24.10
C SER A 286 9.38 26.74 24.13
N PHE A 287 8.32 26.97 24.93
CA PHE A 287 7.15 26.11 25.03
C PHE A 287 5.86 26.89 25.28
N GLY A 288 4.76 26.43 24.70
CA GLY A 288 3.42 26.95 24.92
C GLY A 288 2.73 26.33 26.15
N PHE A 289 2.04 27.17 26.92
CA PHE A 289 1.29 26.81 28.12
C PHE A 289 -0.05 27.57 28.18
N ALA A 290 -0.97 27.14 29.04
CA ALA A 290 -2.25 27.79 29.27
C ALA A 290 -2.42 28.11 30.77
N PRO A 291 -2.18 29.36 31.20
CA PRO A 291 -2.21 29.70 32.62
C PRO A 291 -3.64 29.72 33.17
N SER A 292 -3.81 29.19 34.39
CA SER A 292 -5.05 29.24 35.16
C SER A 292 -4.98 30.24 36.32
N LYS A 293 -3.78 30.52 36.87
CA LYS A 293 -3.59 31.48 37.96
C LYS A 293 -2.23 32.19 37.89
N LEU A 294 -2.26 33.51 38.06
CA LEU A 294 -1.11 34.36 38.33
C LEU A 294 -1.07 34.68 39.82
N ARG A 295 0.11 34.67 40.42
CA ARG A 295 0.35 35.07 41.81
C ARG A 295 1.49 36.07 41.86
N LEU A 296 1.25 37.17 42.57
CA LEU A 296 2.19 38.29 42.70
C LEU A 296 2.42 38.61 44.17
N ARG A 297 3.65 38.97 44.53
CA ARG A 297 3.96 39.65 45.79
C ARG A 297 4.50 41.03 45.46
N ASN A 298 3.91 42.06 46.05
CA ASN A 298 4.41 43.42 45.88
C ASN A 298 5.74 43.59 46.60
N THR A 299 6.56 44.55 46.18
CA THR A 299 7.70 44.99 46.99
C THR A 299 7.34 46.23 47.80
N ARG A 300 8.19 46.52 48.78
CA ARG A 300 8.19 47.76 49.58
C ARG A 300 9.57 48.42 49.63
N GLN A 301 10.55 47.92 48.89
CA GLN A 301 11.91 48.49 48.93
C GLN A 301 11.88 49.97 48.53
N ASP A 302 12.52 50.80 49.36
CA ASP A 302 12.56 52.26 49.22
C ASP A 302 11.16 52.94 49.10
N GLY A 303 10.10 52.25 49.53
CA GLY A 303 8.71 52.69 49.41
C GLY A 303 8.09 52.54 48.01
N ARG A 304 8.77 51.85 47.08
CA ARG A 304 8.24 51.49 45.75
C ARG A 304 7.29 50.29 45.83
N GLY A 305 6.42 50.16 44.83
CA GLY A 305 5.57 48.98 44.64
C GLY A 305 4.63 49.16 43.45
N THR A 306 4.18 48.07 42.83
CA THR A 306 3.18 48.12 41.75
C THR A 306 1.79 48.35 42.34
N LYS A 307 0.99 49.25 41.76
CA LYS A 307 -0.39 49.56 42.21
C LYS A 307 -1.44 49.14 41.18
N THR A 308 -1.15 49.33 39.91
CA THR A 308 -2.03 48.89 38.81
C THR A 308 -1.21 48.29 37.68
N PHE A 309 -1.65 47.13 37.21
CA PHE A 309 -1.03 46.40 36.10
C PHE A 309 -2.07 45.86 35.13
N ARG A 310 -1.59 45.32 34.01
CA ARG A 310 -2.34 44.47 33.09
C ARG A 310 -1.46 43.34 32.57
N PHE A 311 -2.08 42.20 32.28
CA PHE A 311 -1.42 41.04 31.70
C PHE A 311 -1.75 40.96 30.20
N VAL A 312 -0.74 40.85 29.35
CA VAL A 312 -0.86 40.71 27.89
C VAL A 312 -0.29 39.37 27.46
N ALA A 313 -1.06 38.61 26.67
CA ALA A 313 -0.70 37.29 26.15
C ALA A 313 -0.26 37.35 24.68
N TYR A 314 0.79 36.61 24.33
CA TYR A 314 1.26 36.41 22.95
C TYR A 314 1.10 34.93 22.54
N PRO A 315 0.80 34.63 21.25
CA PRO A 315 0.88 35.53 20.10
C PRO A 315 -0.32 36.47 19.88
N ILE A 316 -1.42 36.34 20.63
CA ILE A 316 -2.67 37.07 20.35
C ILE A 316 -2.66 38.60 20.61
N ASP A 317 -1.60 39.14 21.24
CA ASP A 317 -1.48 40.55 21.71
C ASP A 317 -2.70 41.03 22.53
N GLY A 318 -3.30 40.10 23.27
CA GLY A 318 -4.57 40.29 23.98
C GLY A 318 -4.39 40.59 25.46
N ILE A 319 -5.13 41.55 25.99
CA ILE A 319 -5.22 41.79 27.44
C ILE A 319 -6.08 40.68 28.06
N MET A 320 -5.54 40.00 29.06
CA MET A 320 -6.24 38.90 29.74
C MET A 320 -7.15 39.41 30.85
N ASN A 321 -8.34 38.80 30.96
CA ASN A 321 -9.28 39.05 32.04
C ASN A 321 -8.88 38.21 33.27
N LEU A 322 -8.69 38.87 34.42
CA LEU A 322 -8.27 38.26 35.68
C LEU A 322 -9.32 38.49 36.77
N THR A 323 -9.52 37.52 37.65
CA THR A 323 -10.40 37.63 38.82
C THR A 323 -9.60 37.45 40.10
N TYR A 324 -9.77 38.37 41.06
CA TYR A 324 -9.09 38.37 42.35
C TYR A 324 -10.11 38.51 43.49
N VAL A 325 -9.70 38.22 44.73
CA VAL A 325 -10.53 38.49 45.92
C VAL A 325 -10.29 39.93 46.38
N ASP A 326 -11.33 40.75 46.35
CA ASP A 326 -11.29 42.11 46.91
C ASP A 326 -11.13 42.07 48.44
N PRO A 327 -10.08 42.66 49.04
CA PRO A 327 -9.86 42.62 50.48
C PRO A 327 -10.84 43.47 51.30
N GLU A 328 -11.55 44.44 50.70
CA GLU A 328 -12.53 45.25 51.45
C GLU A 328 -13.87 44.52 51.64
N SER A 329 -14.36 43.85 50.59
CA SER A 329 -15.67 43.16 50.62
C SER A 329 -15.58 41.63 50.74
N GLY A 330 -14.42 41.03 50.48
CA GLY A 330 -14.21 39.57 50.48
C GLY A 330 -14.82 38.83 49.29
N ASN A 331 -15.20 39.54 48.22
CA ASN A 331 -15.84 38.96 47.04
C ASN A 331 -14.86 38.82 45.86
N ASN A 332 -15.15 37.90 44.94
CA ASN A 332 -14.44 37.79 43.67
C ASN A 332 -14.80 38.97 42.76
N VAL A 333 -13.80 39.70 42.27
CA VAL A 333 -13.93 40.85 41.37
C VAL A 333 -13.05 40.65 40.14
N THR A 334 -13.57 40.93 38.94
CA THR A 334 -12.84 40.79 37.68
C THR A 334 -12.25 42.14 37.22
N CYS A 335 -11.01 42.12 36.76
CA CYS A 335 -10.26 43.24 36.21
C CYS A 335 -9.65 42.88 34.83
N THR A 336 -9.24 43.89 34.06
CA THR A 336 -8.72 43.71 32.70
C THR A 336 -7.48 44.56 32.43
N SER A 337 -7.63 45.81 31.97
CA SER A 337 -6.53 46.76 31.71
C SER A 337 -6.03 47.48 32.97
N GLU A 338 -6.76 47.37 34.08
CA GLU A 338 -6.51 48.05 35.35
C GLU A 338 -6.71 47.08 36.53
N CYS A 339 -5.83 46.07 36.64
CA CYS A 339 -5.83 45.14 37.76
C CYS A 339 -5.07 45.73 38.97
N PRO A 340 -5.70 45.83 40.16
CA PRO A 340 -5.08 46.42 41.33
C PRO A 340 -4.19 45.40 42.07
N LEU A 341 -3.01 45.85 42.49
CA LEU A 341 -2.13 45.10 43.40
C LEU A 341 -1.98 45.88 44.72
N LEU A 342 -2.07 45.19 45.85
CA LEU A 342 -2.05 45.81 47.17
C LEU A 342 -0.65 46.22 47.60
N ASP A 343 -0.54 47.34 48.32
CA ASP A 343 0.63 47.68 49.15
C ASP A 343 0.64 46.76 50.39
N ASN A 344 1.13 45.53 50.22
CA ASN A 344 1.52 44.62 51.29
C ASN A 344 2.63 43.64 50.83
N ASP A 345 3.23 42.95 51.80
CA ASP A 345 4.29 41.95 51.58
C ASP A 345 3.72 40.52 51.42
N ASP A 346 2.39 40.41 51.30
CA ASP A 346 1.66 39.14 51.13
C ASP A 346 1.52 38.80 49.64
N TYR A 347 1.17 37.55 49.35
CA TYR A 347 0.81 37.14 47.99
C TYR A 347 -0.66 37.46 47.66
N GLN A 348 -0.89 38.04 46.48
CA GLN A 348 -2.21 38.25 45.90
C GLN A 348 -2.37 37.35 44.66
N ASP A 349 -3.46 36.56 44.65
CA ASP A 349 -3.78 35.61 43.60
C ASP A 349 -4.81 36.17 42.61
N PHE A 350 -4.60 35.89 41.33
CA PHE A 350 -5.40 36.33 40.19
C PHE A 350 -5.70 35.12 39.28
N THR A 351 -6.94 34.64 39.26
CA THR A 351 -7.39 33.53 38.41
C THR A 351 -7.74 34.04 37.01
N PHE A 352 -7.31 33.34 35.96
CA PHE A 352 -7.64 33.70 34.58
C PHE A 352 -9.09 33.31 34.25
N VAL A 353 -9.87 34.25 33.70
CA VAL A 353 -11.28 34.00 33.35
C VAL A 353 -11.41 33.09 32.13
N ASN A 354 -10.55 33.29 31.12
CA ASN A 354 -10.44 32.43 29.95
C ASN A 354 -9.03 31.83 29.93
N ARG A 355 -8.91 30.52 29.72
CA ARG A 355 -7.62 29.88 29.42
C ARG A 355 -7.28 30.15 27.96
N VAL A 356 -6.10 30.68 27.70
CA VAL A 356 -5.58 30.97 26.35
C VAL A 356 -4.17 30.44 26.28
N GLY A 357 -3.85 29.68 25.22
CA GLY A 357 -2.49 29.20 24.97
C GLY A 357 -1.56 30.36 24.63
N MET A 358 -0.39 30.39 25.27
CA MET A 358 0.63 31.42 25.08
C MET A 358 2.04 30.85 25.28
N ASN A 359 3.01 31.42 24.57
CA ASN A 359 4.45 31.14 24.74
C ASN A 359 5.24 32.37 25.21
N ARG A 360 4.61 33.55 25.29
CA ARG A 360 5.17 34.76 25.91
C ARG A 360 4.07 35.55 26.59
N PHE A 361 4.39 36.19 27.72
CA PHE A 361 3.50 37.16 28.34
C PHE A 361 4.22 38.40 28.86
N ARG A 362 3.46 39.49 29.01
CA ARG A 362 3.92 40.78 29.52
C ARG A 362 3.04 41.25 30.67
N LEU A 363 3.67 41.62 31.79
CA LEU A 363 3.03 42.31 32.90
C LEU A 363 3.42 43.79 32.81
N ALA A 364 2.50 44.63 32.32
CA ALA A 364 2.74 46.06 32.13
C ALA A 364 2.16 46.87 33.30
N VAL A 365 3.01 47.69 33.93
CA VAL A 365 2.65 48.53 35.09
C VAL A 365 2.18 49.91 34.62
N SER A 366 1.00 50.33 35.06
CA SER A 366 0.38 51.61 34.69
C SER A 366 0.29 52.62 35.85
N ASP A 367 0.36 52.16 37.09
CA ASP A 367 0.36 53.01 38.30
C ASP A 367 1.16 52.32 39.43
N TRP A 368 1.73 53.10 40.35
CA TRP A 368 2.66 52.62 41.37
C TRP A 368 2.58 53.38 42.70
N TYR A 369 3.12 52.77 43.74
CA TYR A 369 3.40 53.36 45.04
C TYR A 369 4.82 53.96 45.05
N GLY A 370 5.05 55.00 45.86
CA GLY A 370 6.36 55.64 45.98
C GLY A 370 6.83 56.35 44.70
N SER A 371 8.13 56.25 44.40
CA SER A 371 8.72 56.92 43.23
C SER A 371 8.76 56.09 41.95
N GLY A 372 8.41 54.80 41.98
CA GLY A 372 8.37 53.92 40.82
C GLY A 372 7.74 52.56 41.16
N GLY A 373 7.35 51.80 40.14
CA GLY A 373 6.80 50.45 40.30
C GLY A 373 7.84 49.39 40.67
N GLY A 374 7.39 48.18 40.94
CA GLY A 374 8.24 47.03 41.24
C GLY A 374 7.46 45.82 41.78
N LEU A 375 8.14 44.69 41.91
CA LEU A 375 7.60 43.41 42.44
C LEU A 375 8.66 42.69 43.28
N GLU A 376 8.22 41.82 44.19
CA GLU A 376 9.06 41.00 45.09
C GLU A 376 8.95 39.49 44.80
N ALA A 377 7.90 39.08 44.08
CA ALA A 377 7.73 37.72 43.56
C ALA A 377 6.74 37.68 42.39
N ILE A 378 6.99 36.78 41.44
CA ILE A 378 6.02 36.34 40.44
C ILE A 378 6.00 34.81 40.34
N GLU A 379 4.79 34.23 40.36
CA GLU A 379 4.54 32.81 40.14
C GLU A 379 3.37 32.65 39.16
N LEU A 380 3.50 31.73 38.20
CA LEU A 380 2.46 31.44 37.21
C LEU A 380 2.12 29.94 37.26
N TYR A 381 0.83 29.63 37.14
CA TYR A 381 0.30 28.28 37.32
C TYR A 381 -0.60 27.89 36.15
N GLN A 382 -0.56 26.61 35.78
CA GLN A 382 -1.52 25.93 34.90
C GLN A 382 -2.24 24.83 35.67
N SER A 383 -3.37 24.31 35.18
CA SER A 383 -4.11 23.24 35.87
C SER A 383 -3.73 21.83 35.40
N ASP A 384 -3.27 21.72 34.16
CA ASP A 384 -2.99 20.44 33.50
C ASP A 384 -1.54 20.02 33.83
N ILE A 385 -1.32 18.74 34.17
CA ILE A 385 -0.01 18.26 34.64
C ILE A 385 0.80 17.78 33.43
N TYR A 386 1.82 18.54 33.04
CA TYR A 386 2.72 18.15 31.96
C TYR A 386 4.06 17.64 32.48
N ALA A 387 4.63 16.67 31.77
CA ALA A 387 6.05 16.31 31.83
C ALA A 387 6.67 16.50 30.43
N TYR A 388 7.61 17.43 30.29
CA TYR A 388 8.31 17.76 29.05
C TYR A 388 9.62 16.97 28.93
N ALA A 389 9.96 16.53 27.71
CA ALA A 389 11.19 15.78 27.42
C ALA A 389 12.45 16.63 27.65
N ILE A 390 12.38 17.91 27.28
CA ILE A 390 13.37 18.93 27.65
C ILE A 390 13.16 19.23 29.14
N SER A 391 14.09 18.76 29.98
CA SER A 391 13.94 18.78 31.44
C SER A 391 13.68 20.19 31.99
N ASP A 392 14.29 21.20 31.39
CA ASP A 392 14.22 22.61 31.78
C ASP A 392 12.83 23.28 31.59
N PHE A 393 11.90 22.67 30.83
CA PHE A 393 10.53 23.17 30.70
C PHE A 393 9.60 22.69 31.83
N ASN A 394 10.05 21.70 32.62
CA ASN A 394 9.28 21.16 33.75
C ASN A 394 9.36 22.06 34.99
N GLU A 395 8.52 21.77 35.99
CA GLU A 395 8.41 22.53 37.25
C GLU A 395 9.76 22.91 37.90
N PRO A 396 9.85 24.14 38.43
CA PRO A 396 11.07 24.62 39.06
C PRO A 396 11.35 23.92 40.40
N LYS A 397 12.62 23.83 40.79
CA LYS A 397 13.09 23.20 42.05
C LYS A 397 12.88 24.09 43.29
N CYS A 398 11.90 24.99 43.23
CA CYS A 398 11.66 26.09 44.16
C CYS A 398 10.15 26.43 44.16
N GLY A 399 9.71 27.50 44.84
CA GLY A 399 8.27 27.79 44.99
C GLY A 399 7.50 26.78 45.86
N GLY A 400 8.20 25.92 46.61
CA GLY A 400 7.60 24.92 47.51
C GLY A 400 7.18 23.60 46.85
N VAL A 401 7.46 23.41 45.55
CA VAL A 401 7.19 22.14 44.84
C VAL A 401 8.01 21.00 45.46
N LYS A 402 7.34 19.91 45.87
CA LYS A 402 7.98 18.78 46.58
C LYS A 402 8.55 17.73 45.63
N ASN A 403 7.77 17.35 44.62
CA ASN A 403 8.08 16.25 43.70
C ASN A 403 7.99 16.71 42.24
N PRO A 404 8.67 17.82 41.85
CA PRO A 404 8.48 18.48 40.56
C PRO A 404 8.54 17.50 39.40
N SER A 405 7.74 17.77 38.36
CA SER A 405 7.83 17.07 37.09
C SER A 405 9.25 17.17 36.53
N SER A 406 9.67 16.17 35.76
CA SER A 406 11.02 16.10 35.20
C SER A 406 11.09 15.04 34.12
N ALA A 407 12.06 15.15 33.20
CA ALA A 407 12.43 14.06 32.31
C ALA A 407 13.94 13.78 32.33
N THR A 408 14.30 12.54 32.03
CA THR A 408 15.67 12.07 31.81
C THR A 408 15.75 11.32 30.48
N HIS A 409 16.84 11.47 29.74
CA HIS A 409 17.02 10.81 28.46
C HIS A 409 18.37 10.07 28.37
N THR A 410 18.40 9.01 27.55
CA THR A 410 19.58 8.22 27.20
C THR A 410 19.64 8.10 25.68
N GLY A 411 20.83 8.14 25.07
CA GLY A 411 21.00 8.12 23.62
C GLY A 411 21.33 9.51 23.02
N PRO A 412 21.39 9.63 21.67
CA PRO A 412 21.99 10.77 20.96
C PRO A 412 21.05 11.98 20.81
N TRP A 413 20.26 12.31 21.83
CA TRP A 413 19.23 13.34 21.76
C TRP A 413 19.79 14.76 21.58
N LYS A 414 19.16 15.51 20.68
CA LYS A 414 19.40 16.94 20.40
C LYS A 414 18.09 17.72 20.61
N VAL A 415 18.17 19.02 20.86
CA VAL A 415 16.99 19.91 20.85
C VAL A 415 16.68 20.35 19.42
N SER A 416 15.44 20.17 18.99
CA SER A 416 14.88 20.73 17.75
C SER A 416 14.12 22.04 18.07
N PRO A 417 14.18 23.07 17.20
CA PRO A 417 13.30 24.23 17.30
C PRO A 417 11.82 23.82 17.26
N SER A 418 10.91 24.66 17.79
CA SER A 418 9.48 24.34 17.83
C SER A 418 8.85 24.19 16.44
N LEU A 419 9.32 24.96 15.45
CA LEU A 419 8.76 25.01 14.10
C LEU A 419 7.25 25.30 14.14
N GLU A 420 6.39 24.42 13.62
CA GLU A 420 4.93 24.54 13.72
C GLU A 420 4.35 23.95 15.03
N SER A 421 5.15 23.21 15.79
CA SER A 421 4.75 22.52 17.01
C SER A 421 4.66 23.44 18.24
N SER A 422 3.92 23.01 19.26
CA SER A 422 3.65 23.85 20.45
C SER A 422 4.86 24.09 21.39
N SER A 423 5.98 23.39 21.21
CA SER A 423 7.24 23.64 21.91
C SER A 423 8.43 23.09 21.13
N GLU A 424 9.64 23.54 21.48
CA GLU A 424 10.86 22.76 21.20
C GLU A 424 10.72 21.33 21.74
N TYR A 425 11.41 20.38 21.11
CA TYR A 425 11.34 18.95 21.42
C TYR A 425 12.71 18.28 21.31
N LEU A 426 12.84 17.07 21.85
CA LEU A 426 14.04 16.26 21.64
C LEU A 426 13.89 15.43 20.37
N VAL A 427 14.97 15.34 19.58
CA VAL A 427 15.09 14.47 18.39
C VAL A 427 16.35 13.59 18.51
N ALA A 428 16.26 12.34 18.07
CA ALA A 428 17.38 11.41 17.98
C ALA A 428 17.37 10.71 16.61
N GLU A 429 18.54 10.63 15.97
CA GLU A 429 18.78 9.95 14.69
C GLU A 429 19.58 8.67 14.96
N LEU A 430 19.18 7.54 14.36
CA LEU A 430 19.76 6.22 14.57
C LEU A 430 20.04 5.53 13.22
N GLU A 431 21.18 4.86 13.08
CA GLU A 431 21.46 3.96 11.96
C GLU A 431 20.66 2.66 12.12
N GLY A 432 20.11 2.08 11.04
CA GLY A 432 19.07 1.02 11.09
C GLY A 432 19.33 -0.25 11.92
N ASN A 433 20.57 -0.51 12.36
CA ASN A 433 20.89 -1.56 13.34
C ASN A 433 21.22 -0.96 14.72
N TYR A 434 20.19 -0.44 15.40
CA TYR A 434 20.28 0.17 16.73
C TYR A 434 19.86 -0.80 17.85
N ASP A 435 20.39 -0.58 19.06
CA ASP A 435 19.90 -1.23 20.29
C ASP A 435 18.75 -0.38 20.89
N PRO A 436 17.50 -0.87 20.95
CA PRO A 436 16.37 -0.14 21.51
C PRO A 436 16.53 0.26 22.98
N GLU A 437 17.29 -0.50 23.78
CA GLU A 437 17.50 -0.19 25.19
C GLU A 437 18.55 0.91 25.40
N SER A 438 19.34 1.23 24.36
CA SER A 438 20.36 2.28 24.40
C SER A 438 19.80 3.70 24.22
N VAL A 439 18.54 3.83 23.82
CA VAL A 439 17.88 5.11 23.51
C VAL A 439 16.54 5.21 24.23
N SER A 440 16.35 6.23 25.07
CA SER A 440 15.08 6.44 25.79
C SER A 440 14.85 7.87 26.23
N VAL A 441 13.58 8.23 26.43
CA VAL A 441 13.16 9.37 27.27
C VAL A 441 12.17 8.87 28.32
N THR A 442 12.49 9.05 29.60
CA THR A 442 11.57 8.79 30.71
C THR A 442 11.06 10.09 31.30
N PHE A 443 9.74 10.23 31.29
CA PHE A 443 8.96 11.32 31.86
C PHE A 443 8.50 10.93 33.27
N TYR A 444 8.60 11.87 34.23
CA TYR A 444 8.15 11.70 35.61
C TYR A 444 7.24 12.88 36.01
N PRO A 445 5.91 12.72 36.05
CA PRO A 445 4.99 13.77 36.47
C PRO A 445 4.97 14.04 37.98
N ASN A 446 4.50 15.23 38.36
CA ASN A 446 4.13 15.59 39.73
C ASN A 446 2.63 15.34 39.99
N ILE A 447 2.25 14.07 40.14
CA ILE A 447 0.86 13.70 40.46
C ILE A 447 0.57 14.08 41.92
N MET A 448 -0.26 15.11 42.12
CA MET A 448 -0.50 15.71 43.43
C MET A 448 -1.39 14.85 44.35
N GLU A 449 -2.36 14.13 43.76
CA GLU A 449 -3.34 13.28 44.44
C GLU A 449 -3.58 12.00 43.63
N SER A 450 -3.87 10.88 44.30
CA SER A 450 -4.11 9.61 43.61
C SER A 450 -5.56 9.55 43.11
N GLY A 451 -5.76 9.11 41.88
CA GLY A 451 -7.07 9.06 41.23
C GLY A 451 -7.01 8.42 39.85
N ASN A 452 -8.11 8.46 39.10
CA ASN A 452 -8.09 8.02 37.71
C ASN A 452 -7.62 9.18 36.82
N TYR A 453 -6.79 8.88 35.81
CA TYR A 453 -6.22 9.84 34.88
C TYR A 453 -6.34 9.36 33.44
N SER A 454 -6.52 10.29 32.51
CA SER A 454 -6.18 10.14 31.10
C SER A 454 -4.74 10.62 30.89
N VAL A 455 -3.95 9.88 30.11
CA VAL A 455 -2.54 10.18 29.83
C VAL A 455 -2.29 10.26 28.32
N ASN A 456 -1.95 11.45 27.83
CA ASN A 456 -1.72 11.72 26.42
C ASN A 456 -0.24 12.00 26.15
N ILE A 457 0.36 11.36 25.15
CA ILE A 457 1.70 11.72 24.65
C ILE A 457 1.57 12.55 23.37
N TYR A 458 2.35 13.63 23.26
CA TYR A 458 2.30 14.56 22.14
C TYR A 458 3.48 14.29 21.18
N THR A 459 3.16 14.16 19.90
CA THR A 459 4.11 13.82 18.84
C THR A 459 4.17 14.96 17.80
N PRO A 460 5.30 15.67 17.70
CA PRO A 460 5.55 16.67 16.66
C PRO A 460 5.35 16.14 15.25
N GLY A 461 4.76 16.96 14.38
CA GLY A 461 4.68 16.68 12.94
C GLY A 461 6.05 16.45 12.29
N CYS A 462 6.12 15.58 11.28
CA CYS A 462 7.35 15.28 10.54
C CYS A 462 7.55 16.14 9.28
N GLN A 463 6.50 16.84 8.82
CA GLN A 463 6.56 17.65 7.60
C GLN A 463 7.33 18.97 7.82
N ALA A 464 7.27 19.52 9.03
CA ALA A 464 7.92 20.79 9.36
C ALA A 464 9.44 20.66 9.57
N ASP A 465 9.94 19.48 9.92
CA ASP A 465 11.38 19.20 10.12
C ASP A 465 12.02 18.33 9.03
N ASP A 466 11.27 18.01 7.96
CA ASP A 466 11.73 17.23 6.78
C ASP A 466 12.21 15.81 7.14
N THR A 467 11.53 15.15 8.09
CA THR A 467 11.96 13.83 8.62
C THR A 467 11.03 12.65 8.32
N CYS A 468 9.88 12.85 7.65
CA CYS A 468 8.82 11.85 7.53
C CYS A 468 9.30 10.45 7.07
N ASP A 469 10.15 10.39 6.04
CA ASP A 469 10.66 9.12 5.48
C ASP A 469 11.61 8.36 6.43
N SER A 470 12.10 9.02 7.48
CA SER A 470 12.94 8.42 8.52
C SER A 470 12.21 8.21 9.85
N ARG A 471 10.98 8.72 10.02
CA ARG A 471 10.18 8.48 11.25
C ARG A 471 9.71 7.03 11.28
N GLY A 472 9.53 6.50 12.49
CA GLY A 472 9.06 5.12 12.68
C GLY A 472 8.27 4.92 13.97
N ARG A 473 8.29 3.69 14.49
CA ARG A 473 7.60 3.27 15.70
C ARG A 473 8.42 3.48 16.96
N VAL A 474 7.72 3.88 18.01
CA VAL A 474 8.20 3.90 19.39
C VAL A 474 7.41 2.92 20.26
N ASN A 475 8.11 2.28 21.19
CA ASN A 475 7.50 1.55 22.29
C ASN A 475 7.35 2.49 23.50
N ILE A 476 6.13 2.63 24.00
CA ILE A 476 5.77 3.41 25.17
C ILE A 476 5.41 2.45 26.31
N THR A 477 6.16 2.54 27.41
CA THR A 477 5.90 1.78 28.65
C THR A 477 5.57 2.74 29.78
N GLY A 478 4.81 2.29 30.77
CA GLY A 478 4.54 3.14 31.95
C GLY A 478 4.28 2.36 33.23
N ILE A 479 4.58 3.03 34.35
CA ILE A 479 4.45 2.54 35.72
C ILE A 479 3.62 3.55 36.50
N MET A 480 2.45 3.13 37.00
CA MET A 480 1.43 4.04 37.54
C MET A 480 1.16 3.89 39.04
N ALA A 481 1.48 2.74 39.64
CA ALA A 481 1.48 2.53 41.09
C ALA A 481 2.72 1.75 41.56
N GLY A 482 2.91 1.61 42.88
CA GLY A 482 3.97 0.81 43.49
C GLY A 482 3.84 -0.72 43.30
N ASP A 483 4.86 -1.46 43.76
CA ASP A 483 5.04 -2.92 43.57
C ASP A 483 3.85 -3.82 43.99
N ASP A 484 2.94 -3.33 44.83
CA ASP A 484 1.75 -4.05 45.30
C ASP A 484 0.60 -4.10 44.26
N ASP A 485 0.64 -3.28 43.19
CA ASP A 485 -0.46 -3.12 42.21
C ASP A 485 0.05 -3.10 40.75
N LYS A 486 0.56 -4.25 40.29
CA LYS A 486 1.27 -4.41 39.01
C LYS A 486 0.36 -4.31 37.78
N ASP A 487 -0.93 -4.48 37.95
CA ASP A 487 -1.93 -4.46 36.88
C ASP A 487 -2.18 -3.02 36.36
N THR A 488 -1.55 -2.02 37.01
CA THR A 488 -1.51 -0.61 36.56
C THR A 488 -0.40 -0.30 35.56
N ASN A 489 0.54 -1.22 35.32
CA ASN A 489 1.59 -1.06 34.31
C ASN A 489 1.05 -1.31 32.90
N PHE A 490 1.50 -0.54 31.91
CA PHE A 490 1.07 -0.72 30.51
C PHE A 490 2.25 -0.72 29.52
N THR A 491 1.97 -1.19 28.31
CA THR A 491 2.85 -1.12 27.14
C THR A 491 2.01 -0.83 25.89
N SER A 492 2.45 0.09 25.04
CA SER A 492 1.76 0.50 23.82
C SER A 492 2.79 0.85 22.73
N THR A 493 2.44 0.71 21.45
CA THR A 493 3.31 1.05 20.31
C THR A 493 2.65 2.12 19.47
N LEU A 494 3.41 3.17 19.13
CA LEU A 494 2.91 4.32 18.36
C LEU A 494 3.81 4.59 17.15
N TYR A 495 3.22 5.00 16.03
CA TYR A 495 3.93 5.58 14.90
C TYR A 495 4.11 7.10 15.08
N GLN A 496 5.28 7.64 14.70
CA GLN A 496 5.64 9.07 14.75
C GLN A 496 5.77 9.71 13.36
N THR A 497 5.13 9.10 12.36
CA THR A 497 5.14 9.42 10.92
C THR A 497 4.05 10.42 10.50
N ASN A 498 3.27 10.92 11.47
CA ASN A 498 2.26 11.95 11.29
C ASN A 498 2.85 13.26 10.73
N TYR A 499 2.22 13.83 9.70
CA TYR A 499 2.72 15.03 9.02
C TYR A 499 2.65 16.26 9.93
N PHE A 500 1.58 16.40 10.72
CA PHE A 500 1.32 17.52 11.63
C PHE A 500 1.23 17.07 13.10
N ASP A 501 1.31 18.00 14.07
CA ASP A 501 1.22 17.70 15.51
C ASP A 501 -0.05 16.91 15.88
N LYS A 502 0.13 15.76 16.54
CA LYS A 502 -0.94 14.95 17.14
C LYS A 502 -0.69 14.66 18.62
N TYR A 503 -1.67 14.04 19.27
CA TYR A 503 -1.46 13.32 20.52
C TYR A 503 -2.16 11.96 20.49
N ASP A 504 -1.61 10.98 21.21
CA ASP A 504 -2.14 9.63 21.35
C ASP A 504 -2.39 9.36 22.86
N GLN A 505 -3.56 8.82 23.25
CA GLN A 505 -3.79 8.43 24.65
C GLN A 505 -3.13 7.06 24.91
N ILE A 506 -2.14 7.05 25.79
CA ILE A 506 -1.33 5.86 26.11
C ILE A 506 -1.82 5.12 27.35
N TYR A 507 -2.58 5.78 28.23
CA TYR A 507 -3.15 5.15 29.43
C TYR A 507 -4.46 5.85 29.86
N PHE A 508 -5.39 5.06 30.39
CA PHE A 508 -6.57 5.53 31.11
C PHE A 508 -6.80 4.61 32.31
N GLY A 509 -6.66 5.11 33.53
CA GLY A 509 -6.71 4.27 34.73
C GLY A 509 -6.21 4.97 35.99
N TYR A 510 -6.05 4.21 37.07
CA TYR A 510 -5.60 4.74 38.36
C TYR A 510 -4.09 5.04 38.37
N ILE A 511 -3.71 6.20 38.89
CA ILE A 511 -2.32 6.59 39.12
C ILE A 511 -2.13 6.98 40.60
N GLU A 512 -1.06 6.46 41.21
CA GLU A 512 -0.66 6.83 42.56
C GLU A 512 0.12 8.15 42.57
N LYS A 513 -0.20 9.05 43.52
CA LYS A 513 0.49 10.32 43.71
C LYS A 513 2.00 10.21 43.87
N SER A 514 2.72 11.17 43.30
CA SER A 514 4.18 11.28 43.40
C SER A 514 4.59 11.52 44.86
N SER A 515 5.53 10.71 45.34
CA SER A 515 5.99 10.66 46.73
C SER A 515 7.53 10.54 46.81
N GLY A 516 8.06 10.43 48.03
CA GLY A 516 9.51 10.18 48.24
C GLY A 516 9.94 8.73 48.03
N SER A 517 8.98 7.80 47.87
CA SER A 517 9.22 6.35 47.68
C SER A 517 8.75 5.84 46.32
N PHE A 518 7.83 6.54 45.66
CA PHE A 518 7.28 6.21 44.35
C PHE A 518 7.06 7.47 43.52
N LYS A 519 7.35 7.40 42.22
CA LYS A 519 6.91 8.37 41.22
C LYS A 519 6.36 7.57 40.03
N PRO A 520 5.17 7.92 39.50
CA PRO A 520 4.75 7.43 38.19
C PRO A 520 5.80 7.75 37.12
N SER A 521 5.86 6.92 36.08
CA SER A 521 6.71 7.20 34.92
C SER A 521 6.10 6.71 33.62
N VAL A 522 6.47 7.38 32.53
CA VAL A 522 6.24 6.96 31.14
C VAL A 522 7.59 6.97 30.45
N THR A 523 7.93 5.90 29.73
CA THR A 523 9.21 5.77 29.01
C THR A 523 8.96 5.47 27.53
N LEU A 524 9.47 6.36 26.68
CA LEU A 524 9.52 6.22 25.22
C LEU A 524 10.87 5.62 24.80
N ARG A 525 10.83 4.64 23.90
CA ARG A 525 12.00 3.95 23.29
C ARG A 525 11.77 3.69 21.80
N PRO A 526 12.82 3.44 20.98
CA PRO A 526 12.66 2.79 19.69
C PRO A 526 11.89 1.46 19.84
N LEU A 527 11.14 1.05 18.80
CA LEU A 527 10.81 -0.36 18.61
C LEU A 527 11.95 -1.06 17.84
N ALA A 528 12.23 -2.33 18.15
CA ALA A 528 13.18 -3.15 17.41
C ALA A 528 12.71 -3.49 15.98
N GLY A 529 13.64 -3.87 15.10
CA GLY A 529 13.33 -4.59 13.85
C GLY A 529 12.43 -3.81 12.89
N GLN A 530 12.78 -2.55 12.61
CA GLN A 530 12.06 -1.69 11.68
C GLN A 530 12.87 -1.57 10.39
N ASP A 531 12.25 -1.78 9.23
CA ASP A 531 12.96 -1.72 7.95
C ASP A 531 13.10 -0.27 7.47
N VAL A 532 14.02 0.46 8.10
CA VAL A 532 14.40 1.83 7.75
C VAL A 532 15.93 1.97 7.77
N ASP A 533 16.49 2.61 6.75
CA ASP A 533 17.94 2.80 6.62
C ASP A 533 18.50 3.71 7.74
N SER A 534 17.68 4.67 8.18
CA SER A 534 17.87 5.49 9.37
C SER A 534 16.55 5.77 10.07
N LEU A 535 16.52 5.67 11.41
CA LEU A 535 15.34 5.93 12.23
C LEU A 535 15.49 7.26 13.00
N THR A 536 14.58 8.19 12.76
CA THR A 536 14.38 9.42 13.52
C THR A 536 13.26 9.26 14.52
N ILE A 537 13.52 9.64 15.78
CA ILE A 537 12.58 9.56 16.90
C ILE A 537 12.47 10.92 17.57
N VAL A 538 11.25 11.31 17.97
CA VAL A 538 10.99 12.57 18.67
C VAL A 538 10.32 12.36 20.03
N ALA A 539 10.55 13.30 20.95
CA ALA A 539 9.90 13.36 22.25
C ALA A 539 9.62 14.82 22.65
N GLN A 540 8.34 15.19 22.79
CA GLN A 540 7.92 16.53 23.20
C GLN A 540 7.45 16.54 24.67
N ARG A 541 6.26 16.01 24.96
CA ARG A 541 5.67 16.00 26.32
C ARG A 541 4.62 14.91 26.52
N VAL A 542 4.31 14.63 27.78
CA VAL A 542 3.17 13.84 28.24
C VAL A 542 2.26 14.69 29.12
N GLU A 543 0.96 14.66 28.89
CA GLU A 543 -0.11 15.31 29.68
C GLU A 543 -0.78 14.26 30.59
N PHE A 544 -1.07 14.63 31.83
CA PHE A 544 -1.83 13.83 32.80
C PHE A 544 -3.06 14.62 33.27
N THR A 545 -4.24 14.24 32.81
CA THR A 545 -5.52 14.88 33.15
C THR A 545 -6.28 14.03 34.17
N LEU A 546 -6.57 14.56 35.36
CA LEU A 546 -7.38 13.85 36.37
C LEU A 546 -8.82 13.71 35.87
N THR A 547 -9.35 12.48 35.86
CA THR A 547 -10.71 12.16 35.40
C THR A 547 -11.61 11.81 36.58
N ASN A 548 -12.58 12.68 36.87
CA ASN A 548 -13.59 12.41 37.89
C ASN A 548 -14.64 11.44 37.32
N SER A 549 -14.99 10.37 38.04
CA SER A 549 -16.18 9.59 37.71
C SER A 549 -17.45 10.30 38.23
N THR A 550 -18.48 10.38 37.40
CA THR A 550 -19.85 10.56 37.90
C THR A 550 -20.41 9.18 38.20
N GLY A 551 -20.30 8.75 39.46
CA GLY A 551 -20.62 7.40 39.88
C GLY A 551 -22.02 6.95 39.41
N GLY A 552 -22.06 5.85 38.66
CA GLY A 552 -23.27 5.39 37.96
C GLY A 552 -23.12 5.23 36.44
N LEU A 553 -21.91 5.40 35.89
CA LEU A 553 -21.53 4.97 34.55
C LEU A 553 -20.19 4.23 34.58
N ASN A 554 -20.08 3.20 33.74
CA ASN A 554 -18.83 2.52 33.40
C ASN A 554 -19.01 1.87 32.02
N GLY A 555 -18.21 2.26 31.02
CA GLY A 555 -18.15 1.67 29.67
C GLY A 555 -19.34 1.87 28.72
N LEU A 556 -20.58 2.03 29.23
CA LEU A 556 -21.81 2.21 28.44
C LEU A 556 -22.55 3.50 28.82
N PHE A 557 -23.16 4.17 27.83
CA PHE A 557 -24.13 5.25 28.05
C PHE A 557 -25.27 5.22 27.01
N ASP A 558 -26.50 5.29 27.51
CA ASP A 558 -27.75 5.38 26.75
C ASP A 558 -28.25 6.83 26.68
N PHE A 559 -28.33 7.38 25.46
CA PHE A 559 -28.74 8.75 25.17
C PHE A 559 -30.01 8.80 24.32
N ASP A 560 -31.06 9.44 24.85
CA ASP A 560 -32.27 9.83 24.13
C ASP A 560 -32.06 11.19 23.42
N PRO A 561 -32.01 11.25 22.07
CA PRO A 561 -31.78 12.50 21.35
C PRO A 561 -32.88 13.55 21.53
N GLU A 562 -34.08 13.17 21.97
CA GLU A 562 -35.19 14.08 22.22
C GLU A 562 -35.03 14.82 23.58
N GLN A 563 -34.07 14.42 24.42
CA GLN A 563 -33.80 15.03 25.74
C GLN A 563 -32.80 16.18 25.65
N ALA A 564 -33.33 17.41 25.63
CA ALA A 564 -32.55 18.65 25.65
C ALA A 564 -31.66 18.86 26.90
N VAL A 565 -31.79 18.06 27.97
CA VAL A 565 -30.96 18.14 29.19
C VAL A 565 -30.74 16.75 29.77
N VAL A 566 -29.47 16.32 29.85
CA VAL A 566 -29.06 15.10 30.57
C VAL A 566 -28.62 15.47 31.99
N ASN A 567 -29.19 14.79 32.99
CA ASN A 567 -28.87 15.03 34.41
C ASN A 567 -28.14 13.81 35.02
N ALA A 568 -26.96 14.06 35.61
CA ALA A 568 -26.16 13.05 36.28
C ALA A 568 -26.92 12.30 37.39
N SER A 569 -27.87 12.94 38.08
CA SER A 569 -28.65 12.27 39.15
C SER A 569 -29.70 11.27 38.63
N SER A 570 -29.97 11.23 37.32
CA SER A 570 -30.89 10.28 36.68
C SER A 570 -30.18 9.22 35.84
N LEU A 571 -28.84 9.15 35.83
CA LEU A 571 -28.09 8.15 35.05
C LEU A 571 -28.58 6.72 35.30
N SER A 572 -28.92 6.39 36.56
CA SER A 572 -29.45 5.10 36.97
C SER A 572 -30.92 4.83 36.57
N SER A 573 -31.61 5.71 35.83
CA SER A 573 -32.96 5.40 35.31
C SER A 573 -32.90 4.40 34.16
N SER A 574 -32.02 4.62 33.17
CA SER A 574 -31.74 3.68 32.08
C SER A 574 -31.20 2.36 32.63
N PRO A 575 -31.68 1.19 32.17
CA PRO A 575 -31.07 -0.10 32.51
C PRO A 575 -29.73 -0.34 31.83
N ILE A 576 -29.50 0.17 30.61
CA ILE A 576 -28.19 0.11 29.91
C ILE A 576 -27.10 0.79 30.75
N ASN A 577 -27.40 1.95 31.33
CA ASN A 577 -26.49 2.64 32.25
C ASN A 577 -26.25 1.83 33.54
N LYS A 578 -27.26 1.11 34.06
CA LYS A 578 -27.08 0.21 35.22
C LYS A 578 -26.21 -0.99 34.88
N LEU A 579 -26.37 -1.55 33.69
CA LEU A 579 -25.59 -2.69 33.20
C LEU A 579 -24.11 -2.30 33.11
N GLY A 580 -23.79 -1.20 32.43
CA GLY A 580 -22.45 -0.65 32.41
C GLY A 580 -21.89 -0.43 33.82
N ALA A 581 -22.65 0.26 34.68
CA ALA A 581 -22.29 0.49 36.08
C ALA A 581 -22.22 -0.78 36.97
N SER A 582 -22.49 -1.98 36.44
CA SER A 582 -22.27 -3.26 37.10
C SER A 582 -20.96 -3.95 36.70
N PHE A 583 -20.28 -3.47 35.67
CA PHE A 583 -18.95 -3.93 35.26
C PHE A 583 -17.86 -3.46 36.22
N ASP A 584 -16.79 -4.24 36.36
CA ASP A 584 -15.64 -3.92 37.21
C ASP A 584 -14.81 -2.73 36.69
N ARG A 585 -14.00 -2.14 37.58
CA ARG A 585 -13.39 -0.80 37.38
C ARG A 585 -12.35 -0.67 36.26
N THR A 586 -11.84 -1.78 35.76
CA THR A 586 -10.90 -1.87 34.63
C THR A 586 -11.61 -2.19 33.31
N SER A 587 -12.93 -2.32 33.31
CA SER A 587 -13.73 -2.73 32.16
C SER A 587 -13.88 -1.63 31.10
N GLY A 588 -14.02 -2.05 29.84
CA GLY A 588 -14.27 -1.18 28.69
C GLY A 588 -15.01 -1.91 27.57
N VAL A 589 -15.95 -1.19 26.93
CA VAL A 589 -16.62 -1.66 25.71
C VAL A 589 -15.77 -1.25 24.51
N SER A 590 -15.43 -2.22 23.66
CA SER A 590 -14.63 -1.99 22.45
C SER A 590 -15.52 -1.88 21.19
N VAL A 591 -16.64 -2.61 21.13
CA VAL A 591 -17.50 -2.68 19.95
C VAL A 591 -18.98 -2.85 20.31
N LEU A 592 -19.85 -2.23 19.50
CA LEU A 592 -21.31 -2.31 19.60
C LEU A 592 -21.90 -2.64 18.23
N VAL A 593 -22.83 -3.59 18.15
CA VAL A 593 -23.58 -3.94 16.93
C VAL A 593 -25.05 -4.13 17.28
N THR A 594 -25.95 -3.45 16.57
CA THR A 594 -27.40 -3.56 16.78
C THR A 594 -28.08 -4.19 15.58
N ASP A 595 -28.92 -5.19 15.84
CA ASP A 595 -29.87 -5.73 14.87
C ASP A 595 -31.27 -5.76 15.48
N LYS A 596 -32.25 -5.21 14.75
CA LYS A 596 -33.67 -5.14 15.17
C LYS A 596 -33.77 -4.64 16.62
N ASN A 597 -34.13 -5.51 17.57
CA ASN A 597 -34.30 -5.18 18.99
C ASN A 597 -33.22 -5.80 19.90
N ILE A 598 -32.05 -6.13 19.36
CA ILE A 598 -30.90 -6.68 20.09
C ILE A 598 -29.66 -5.81 19.83
N THR A 599 -28.98 -5.39 20.90
CA THR A 599 -27.65 -4.75 20.81
C THR A 599 -26.62 -5.67 21.45
N TYR A 600 -25.69 -6.17 20.63
CA TYR A 600 -24.51 -6.90 21.06
C TYR A 600 -23.44 -5.92 21.53
N VAL A 601 -22.81 -6.24 22.66
CA VAL A 601 -21.78 -5.45 23.32
C VAL A 601 -20.55 -6.34 23.50
N GLY A 602 -19.43 -5.97 22.88
CA GLY A 602 -18.16 -6.67 23.00
C GLY A 602 -17.07 -5.78 23.59
N GLY A 603 -16.19 -6.34 24.41
CA GLY A 603 -15.07 -5.61 24.98
C GLY A 603 -14.24 -6.46 25.94
N ASN A 604 -13.58 -5.77 26.86
CA ASN A 604 -12.90 -6.33 28.02
C ASN A 604 -13.70 -5.88 29.22
N PHE A 605 -14.69 -6.66 29.62
CA PHE A 605 -15.51 -6.32 30.77
C PHE A 605 -15.83 -7.57 31.57
N THR A 606 -15.87 -7.38 32.89
CA THR A 606 -16.10 -8.46 33.85
C THR A 606 -17.19 -8.02 34.80
N SER A 607 -18.07 -8.93 35.20
CA SER A 607 -19.12 -8.61 36.17
C SER A 607 -19.49 -9.84 37.01
N LYS A 608 -20.60 -9.77 37.75
CA LYS A 608 -21.10 -10.92 38.52
C LYS A 608 -21.75 -11.98 37.62
N ASP A 609 -22.28 -11.58 36.47
CA ASP A 609 -23.24 -12.37 35.68
C ASP A 609 -22.98 -12.36 34.16
N HIS A 610 -22.02 -11.57 33.66
CA HIS A 610 -21.64 -11.41 32.24
C HIS A 610 -20.16 -11.03 32.08
N ASP A 611 -19.42 -11.74 31.21
CA ASP A 611 -18.02 -11.45 30.89
C ASP A 611 -17.78 -11.32 29.36
N ASN A 612 -16.98 -10.31 28.95
CA ASN A 612 -16.48 -9.92 27.62
C ASN A 612 -17.47 -9.72 26.46
N ILE A 613 -18.57 -10.47 26.38
CA ILE A 613 -19.62 -10.30 25.38
C ILE A 613 -21.02 -10.52 25.98
N LEU A 614 -21.94 -9.59 25.71
CA LEU A 614 -23.34 -9.70 26.09
C LEU A 614 -24.28 -9.19 24.99
N ALA A 615 -25.56 -9.53 25.11
CA ALA A 615 -26.62 -9.02 24.24
C ALA A 615 -27.76 -8.41 25.08
N ILE A 616 -28.06 -7.14 24.80
CA ILE A 616 -29.17 -6.37 25.39
C ILE A 616 -30.39 -6.54 24.48
N ILE A 617 -31.48 -7.07 25.02
CA ILE A 617 -32.73 -7.39 24.30
C ILE A 617 -33.83 -6.39 24.71
N GLU A 618 -34.85 -6.23 23.87
CA GLU A 618 -36.07 -5.44 24.14
C GLU A 618 -36.60 -5.59 25.59
N ASN A 619 -36.94 -4.47 26.24
CA ASN A 619 -37.27 -4.36 27.68
C ASN A 619 -36.07 -4.56 28.62
N ASP A 620 -34.85 -4.41 28.10
CA ASP A 620 -33.58 -4.42 28.84
C ASP A 620 -33.27 -5.77 29.52
N ASP A 621 -33.71 -6.88 28.92
CA ASP A 621 -33.29 -8.22 29.30
C ASP A 621 -31.88 -8.49 28.75
N VAL A 622 -31.00 -9.12 29.52
CA VAL A 622 -29.58 -9.25 29.20
C VAL A 622 -29.16 -10.72 29.22
N LYS A 623 -28.56 -11.19 28.12
CA LYS A 623 -28.01 -12.55 28.02
C LYS A 623 -26.55 -12.54 27.63
N GLU A 624 -25.84 -13.62 27.98
CA GLU A 624 -24.56 -13.99 27.39
C GLU A 624 -24.83 -14.77 26.08
N PRO A 625 -24.40 -14.29 24.90
CA PRO A 625 -24.45 -15.05 23.65
C PRO A 625 -23.75 -16.41 23.82
N GLY A 626 -24.48 -17.51 23.66
CA GLY A 626 -23.92 -18.87 23.63
C GLY A 626 -23.07 -19.30 24.85
N GLY A 627 -23.13 -18.58 25.99
CA GLY A 627 -22.36 -18.88 27.20
C GLY A 627 -21.03 -18.12 27.40
N GLY A 628 -20.82 -16.99 26.72
CA GLY A 628 -19.68 -16.08 26.93
C GLY A 628 -18.46 -16.34 26.04
N LEU A 629 -17.42 -15.52 26.18
CA LEU A 629 -16.10 -15.67 25.54
C LEU A 629 -14.99 -15.34 26.54
N ASN A 630 -13.98 -16.21 26.62
CA ASN A 630 -13.00 -16.23 27.71
C ASN A 630 -11.87 -15.18 27.61
N GLY A 631 -12.06 -14.10 26.85
CA GLY A 631 -11.09 -13.03 26.64
C GLY A 631 -11.66 -11.84 25.84
N GLU A 632 -10.87 -10.77 25.67
CA GLU A 632 -11.37 -9.49 25.14
C GLU A 632 -11.87 -9.60 23.69
N VAL A 633 -13.08 -9.09 23.45
CA VAL A 633 -13.60 -8.87 22.10
C VAL A 633 -13.21 -7.49 21.60
N PHE A 634 -12.41 -7.40 20.53
CA PHE A 634 -12.04 -6.13 19.91
C PHE A 634 -13.03 -5.70 18.82
N THR A 635 -13.60 -6.65 18.08
CA THR A 635 -14.35 -6.38 16.84
C THR A 635 -15.50 -7.35 16.64
N MET A 636 -16.58 -6.87 16.01
CA MET A 636 -17.76 -7.66 15.64
C MET A 636 -18.32 -7.15 14.31
N TYR A 637 -18.76 -8.06 13.45
CA TYR A 637 -19.49 -7.76 12.22
C TYR A 637 -20.66 -8.74 12.05
N LEU A 638 -21.87 -8.24 11.75
CA LEU A 638 -23.06 -9.07 11.57
C LEU A 638 -23.42 -9.17 10.09
N ASN A 639 -23.61 -10.40 9.60
CA ASN A 639 -24.18 -10.69 8.28
C ASN A 639 -25.37 -11.64 8.44
N ASP A 640 -26.57 -11.20 8.06
CA ASP A 640 -27.85 -11.89 8.33
C ASP A 640 -28.01 -12.37 9.78
N THR A 641 -27.80 -13.66 10.07
CA THR A 641 -27.88 -14.28 11.40
C THR A 641 -26.51 -14.61 12.01
N GLN A 642 -25.41 -14.27 11.32
CA GLN A 642 -24.05 -14.67 11.68
C GLN A 642 -23.24 -13.47 12.17
N LEU A 643 -23.03 -13.41 13.49
CA LEU A 643 -22.18 -12.43 14.13
C LEU A 643 -20.74 -12.96 14.17
N TYR A 644 -19.90 -12.44 13.27
CA TYR A 644 -18.46 -12.68 13.23
C TYR A 644 -17.80 -11.85 14.34
N VAL A 645 -16.95 -12.47 15.14
CA VAL A 645 -16.33 -11.88 16.33
C VAL A 645 -14.82 -12.13 16.31
N GLY A 646 -14.03 -11.10 16.61
CA GLY A 646 -12.57 -11.18 16.71
C GLY A 646 -12.05 -10.55 18.01
N GLY A 647 -11.01 -11.15 18.59
CA GLY A 647 -10.56 -10.82 19.94
C GLY A 647 -9.18 -11.35 20.31
N ASP A 648 -8.89 -11.36 21.61
CA ASP A 648 -7.83 -12.12 22.28
C ASP A 648 -8.53 -13.13 23.20
N PHE A 649 -9.04 -14.21 22.61
CA PHE A 649 -9.78 -15.27 23.29
C PHE A 649 -9.45 -16.63 22.66
N SER A 650 -9.75 -17.71 23.37
CA SER A 650 -9.49 -19.10 22.93
C SER A 650 -10.71 -20.01 23.05
N ASN A 651 -11.77 -19.57 23.74
CA ASN A 651 -12.96 -20.39 23.97
C ASN A 651 -14.17 -19.62 24.50
N THR A 652 -15.30 -20.32 24.67
CA THR A 652 -16.41 -19.88 25.52
C THR A 652 -16.08 -20.12 27.00
N ASP A 653 -16.65 -19.32 27.91
CA ASP A 653 -16.53 -19.55 29.35
C ASP A 653 -17.34 -20.77 29.79
N ASN A 654 -18.54 -20.92 29.24
CA ASN A 654 -19.47 -21.98 29.59
C ASN A 654 -19.67 -22.97 28.42
N GLY A 655 -19.13 -24.18 28.57
CA GLY A 655 -19.33 -25.28 27.62
C GLY A 655 -18.41 -25.18 26.40
N PRO A 656 -17.12 -25.51 26.55
CA PRO A 656 -16.09 -25.14 25.59
C PRO A 656 -16.26 -25.74 24.19
N VAL A 657 -16.03 -24.91 23.18
CA VAL A 657 -16.06 -25.21 21.74
C VAL A 657 -14.62 -25.16 21.20
N ALA A 658 -14.20 -26.19 20.48
CA ALA A 658 -12.84 -26.23 19.91
C ALA A 658 -12.72 -25.35 18.65
N GLY A 659 -11.56 -24.70 18.45
CA GLY A 659 -11.26 -23.91 17.26
C GLY A 659 -11.79 -22.47 17.27
N LEU A 660 -12.10 -21.91 18.44
CA LEU A 660 -12.47 -20.49 18.62
C LEU A 660 -11.24 -19.59 18.86
N ASP A 661 -10.06 -19.99 18.38
CA ASP A 661 -8.81 -19.30 18.67
C ASP A 661 -8.77 -17.93 17.94
N ASN A 662 -8.91 -16.86 18.73
CA ASN A 662 -8.97 -15.43 18.36
C ASN A 662 -10.15 -14.98 17.48
N ILE A 663 -10.93 -15.91 16.92
CA ILE A 663 -12.12 -15.64 16.10
C ILE A 663 -13.24 -16.66 16.32
N ALA A 664 -14.48 -16.22 16.14
CA ALA A 664 -15.66 -17.08 16.21
C ALA A 664 -16.83 -16.54 15.37
N VAL A 665 -17.81 -17.39 15.07
CA VAL A 665 -19.15 -16.96 14.61
C VAL A 665 -20.19 -17.37 15.63
N TYR A 666 -21.01 -16.42 16.06
CA TYR A 666 -22.22 -16.67 16.82
C TYR A 666 -23.43 -16.63 15.88
N ASP A 667 -24.19 -17.72 15.83
CA ASP A 667 -25.49 -17.73 15.16
C ASP A 667 -26.56 -17.17 16.10
N THR A 668 -27.22 -16.09 15.67
CA THR A 668 -28.18 -15.33 16.46
C THR A 668 -29.53 -16.02 16.62
N GLU A 669 -29.87 -17.01 15.77
CA GLU A 669 -31.10 -17.79 15.84
C GLU A 669 -30.89 -19.14 16.57
N GLU A 670 -29.76 -19.82 16.38
CA GLU A 670 -29.40 -21.05 17.14
C GLU A 670 -28.90 -20.76 18.56
N ASP A 671 -28.53 -19.51 18.89
CA ASP A 671 -27.90 -19.10 20.16
C ASP A 671 -26.58 -19.84 20.44
N LYS A 672 -25.75 -19.97 19.41
CA LYS A 672 -24.64 -20.94 19.38
C LYS A 672 -23.39 -20.44 18.68
N TRP A 673 -22.24 -20.64 19.32
CA TRP A 673 -20.92 -20.44 18.74
C TRP A 673 -20.49 -21.57 17.80
N SER A 674 -19.82 -21.21 16.71
CA SER A 674 -19.19 -22.10 15.74
C SER A 674 -17.79 -21.58 15.35
N PRO A 675 -16.80 -22.47 15.15
CA PRO A 675 -15.44 -22.08 14.78
C PRO A 675 -15.32 -21.67 13.30
N LEU A 676 -14.29 -20.89 13.01
CA LEU A 676 -13.84 -20.56 11.65
C LEU A 676 -12.59 -21.38 11.34
N GLY A 677 -12.82 -22.62 10.88
CA GLY A 677 -11.77 -23.64 10.76
C GLY A 677 -11.28 -24.06 12.15
N ALA A 678 -10.05 -23.66 12.49
CA ALA A 678 -9.49 -23.78 13.84
C ALA A 678 -8.96 -22.43 14.39
N GLY A 679 -9.44 -21.30 13.85
CA GLY A 679 -9.02 -19.97 14.27
C GLY A 679 -7.62 -19.56 13.77
N LEU A 680 -7.01 -18.61 14.48
CA LEU A 680 -5.73 -17.96 14.14
C LEU A 680 -4.77 -18.01 15.34
N ASP A 681 -3.47 -17.94 15.10
CA ASP A 681 -2.43 -18.07 16.14
C ASP A 681 -2.19 -16.81 17.00
N GLY A 682 -2.93 -15.72 16.77
CA GLY A 682 -2.83 -14.49 17.56
C GLY A 682 -4.02 -13.52 17.40
N PRO A 683 -4.09 -12.44 18.21
CA PRO A 683 -5.30 -11.65 18.39
C PRO A 683 -5.77 -10.85 17.16
N VAL A 684 -7.09 -10.79 16.95
CA VAL A 684 -7.72 -10.09 15.82
C VAL A 684 -8.28 -8.73 16.24
N LYS A 685 -7.87 -7.67 15.54
CA LYS A 685 -8.27 -6.28 15.83
C LYS A 685 -9.44 -5.78 14.98
N TYR A 686 -9.58 -6.26 13.74
CA TYR A 686 -10.67 -5.86 12.83
C TYR A 686 -11.24 -7.06 12.09
N ALA A 687 -12.56 -7.12 12.00
CA ALA A 687 -13.32 -8.01 11.12
C ALA A 687 -14.06 -7.11 10.11
N VAL A 688 -13.63 -7.14 8.85
CA VAL A 688 -14.06 -6.21 7.79
C VAL A 688 -14.72 -7.00 6.67
N PRO A 689 -15.96 -6.67 6.25
CA PRO A 689 -16.59 -7.33 5.11
C PRO A 689 -15.89 -6.93 3.80
N LEU A 690 -15.80 -7.87 2.88
CA LEU A 690 -15.09 -7.73 1.61
C LEU A 690 -15.86 -8.44 0.50
N MET A 691 -16.00 -7.80 -0.66
CA MET A 691 -16.67 -8.40 -1.82
C MET A 691 -15.63 -9.07 -2.75
N ILE A 692 -15.79 -10.37 -3.01
CA ILE A 692 -14.89 -11.13 -3.90
C ILE A 692 -15.68 -12.02 -4.86
N ASN A 693 -15.30 -12.03 -6.14
CA ASN A 693 -15.83 -12.97 -7.13
C ASN A 693 -15.24 -14.38 -6.90
N ILE A 694 -15.92 -15.17 -6.07
CA ILE A 694 -15.57 -16.56 -5.74
C ILE A 694 -16.35 -17.58 -6.59
N THR A 695 -17.53 -17.20 -7.09
CA THR A 695 -18.38 -18.08 -7.92
C THR A 695 -19.02 -17.32 -9.09
N ALA A 696 -18.44 -17.53 -10.28
CA ALA A 696 -19.05 -17.26 -11.59
C ALA A 696 -19.75 -15.90 -11.73
N ASP A 697 -18.94 -14.84 -11.83
CA ASP A 697 -19.32 -13.47 -12.19
C ASP A 697 -20.17 -12.71 -11.16
N THR A 698 -20.48 -13.31 -10.01
CA THR A 698 -21.11 -12.64 -8.87
C THR A 698 -20.15 -12.53 -7.69
N PRO A 699 -19.74 -11.31 -7.29
CA PRO A 699 -19.07 -11.09 -6.01
C PRO A 699 -19.95 -11.53 -4.83
N GLU A 700 -19.37 -12.29 -3.91
CA GLU A 700 -19.99 -12.67 -2.64
C GLU A 700 -19.29 -11.99 -1.46
N LEU A 701 -20.00 -11.86 -0.34
CA LEU A 701 -19.48 -11.27 0.89
C LEU A 701 -18.66 -12.31 1.67
N VAL A 702 -17.37 -11.99 1.83
CA VAL A 702 -16.41 -12.71 2.67
C VAL A 702 -15.94 -11.80 3.80
N ILE A 703 -15.33 -12.36 4.85
CA ILE A 703 -14.84 -11.58 6.00
C ILE A 703 -13.32 -11.58 6.01
N ALA A 704 -12.72 -10.40 5.89
CA ALA A 704 -11.30 -10.18 6.12
C ALA A 704 -11.03 -9.91 7.59
N PHE A 705 -10.08 -10.63 8.18
CA PHE A 705 -9.61 -10.43 9.54
C PHE A 705 -8.21 -9.81 9.52
N THR A 706 -8.00 -8.77 10.32
CA THR A 706 -6.73 -8.07 10.48
C THR A 706 -6.30 -8.12 11.95
N GLY A 707 -5.05 -8.47 12.24
CA GLY A 707 -4.58 -8.65 13.62
C GLY A 707 -3.09 -8.93 13.77
N SER A 708 -2.71 -9.39 14.96
CA SER A 708 -1.34 -9.72 15.36
C SER A 708 -1.12 -11.23 15.33
N PHE A 709 -1.32 -11.85 14.17
CA PHE A 709 -1.21 -13.29 13.93
C PHE A 709 -0.28 -13.59 12.74
N SER A 710 0.40 -14.74 12.79
CA SER A 710 1.37 -15.24 11.80
C SER A 710 0.89 -16.46 11.01
N SER A 711 -0.20 -17.10 11.46
CA SER A 711 -0.76 -18.26 10.75
C SER A 711 -2.26 -18.47 10.95
N CYS A 712 -2.88 -19.04 9.92
CA CYS A 712 -4.19 -19.68 9.99
C CYS A 712 -3.99 -21.12 10.51
N ASN A 713 -4.73 -21.50 11.56
CA ASN A 713 -4.57 -22.82 12.18
C ASN A 713 -5.04 -23.96 11.25
N ALA A 714 -4.35 -25.10 11.33
CA ALA A 714 -4.69 -26.31 10.57
C ALA A 714 -6.03 -26.90 11.05
N PHE A 715 -6.89 -27.31 10.12
CA PHE A 715 -8.21 -27.87 10.44
C PHE A 715 -8.69 -28.88 9.38
N ASP A 716 -9.50 -29.85 9.80
CA ASP A 716 -9.97 -30.99 8.99
C ASP A 716 -8.86 -31.70 8.19
N GLU A 717 -8.76 -31.44 6.89
CA GLU A 717 -7.72 -31.97 5.99
C GLU A 717 -6.74 -30.90 5.47
N TYR A 718 -6.88 -29.65 5.93
CA TYR A 718 -6.06 -28.51 5.54
C TYR A 718 -4.92 -28.24 6.53
N ASN A 719 -3.70 -28.14 6.00
CA ASN A 719 -2.52 -27.71 6.75
C ASN A 719 -2.64 -26.23 7.19
N SER A 720 -1.80 -25.81 8.14
CA SER A 720 -1.74 -24.40 8.55
C SER A 720 -1.10 -23.53 7.46
N ILE A 721 -1.57 -22.30 7.35
CA ILE A 721 -1.14 -21.33 6.34
C ILE A 721 -0.36 -20.22 7.04
N SER A 722 0.82 -19.84 6.54
CA SER A 722 1.50 -18.64 7.03
C SER A 722 0.91 -17.39 6.37
N VAL A 723 0.67 -16.35 7.16
CA VAL A 723 0.08 -15.07 6.74
C VAL A 723 0.69 -13.92 7.55
N ASP A 724 0.70 -12.70 7.02
CA ASP A 724 1.18 -11.49 7.73
C ASP A 724 -0.02 -10.69 8.28
N GLY A 725 -0.57 -11.11 9.42
CA GLY A 725 -1.64 -10.39 10.12
C GLY A 725 -2.97 -10.23 9.37
N PHE A 726 -3.15 -10.92 8.22
CA PHE A 726 -4.31 -10.79 7.34
C PHE A 726 -4.78 -12.14 6.81
N ALA A 727 -6.06 -12.46 7.03
CA ALA A 727 -6.69 -13.70 6.56
C ALA A 727 -8.11 -13.43 6.06
N VAL A 728 -8.60 -14.17 5.06
CA VAL A 728 -9.93 -13.93 4.47
C VAL A 728 -10.77 -15.19 4.52
N TRP A 729 -11.88 -15.18 5.26
CA TRP A 729 -12.77 -16.34 5.39
C TRP A 729 -13.88 -16.33 4.35
N VAL A 730 -13.89 -17.37 3.51
CA VAL A 730 -14.85 -17.52 2.42
C VAL A 730 -16.05 -18.35 2.90
N THR A 731 -17.13 -17.63 3.19
CA THR A 731 -18.36 -18.13 3.81
C THR A 731 -19.00 -19.28 3.01
N SER A 732 -19.04 -19.18 1.67
CA SER A 732 -19.61 -20.19 0.77
C SER A 732 -18.83 -21.52 0.71
N LYS A 733 -17.56 -21.50 1.14
CA LYS A 733 -16.65 -22.66 1.12
C LYS A 733 -16.41 -23.25 2.51
N GLY A 734 -16.61 -22.46 3.56
CA GLY A 734 -16.22 -22.83 4.92
C GLY A 734 -14.70 -22.96 5.07
N ASN A 735 -13.93 -22.10 4.41
CA ASN A 735 -12.46 -22.17 4.42
C ASN A 735 -11.82 -20.79 4.19
N TRP A 736 -10.53 -20.68 4.50
CA TRP A 736 -9.67 -19.55 4.15
C TRP A 736 -9.51 -19.42 2.64
N LEU A 737 -9.57 -18.20 2.11
CA LEU A 737 -9.28 -17.87 0.71
C LEU A 737 -7.89 -18.41 0.32
N GLN A 738 -6.92 -18.25 1.23
CA GLN A 738 -5.54 -18.71 1.09
C GLN A 738 -5.39 -20.25 1.02
N ASN A 739 -6.42 -21.02 1.35
CA ASN A 739 -6.44 -22.48 1.17
C ASN A 739 -7.04 -22.93 -0.17
N LEU A 740 -7.85 -22.09 -0.83
CA LEU A 740 -8.70 -22.49 -1.94
C LEU A 740 -7.92 -22.72 -3.24
N ASP A 741 -8.14 -23.86 -3.87
CA ASP A 741 -7.61 -24.19 -5.19
C ASP A 741 -8.48 -23.59 -6.31
N GLY A 742 -7.89 -22.72 -7.14
CA GLY A 742 -8.55 -22.10 -8.28
C GLY A 742 -8.02 -20.70 -8.64
N ASN A 743 -8.63 -20.07 -9.64
CA ASN A 743 -8.33 -18.69 -10.02
C ASN A 743 -9.04 -17.70 -9.08
N TYR A 744 -8.48 -17.45 -7.91
CA TYR A 744 -8.97 -16.44 -6.95
C TYR A 744 -7.95 -15.32 -6.78
N PRO A 745 -8.37 -14.08 -6.43
CA PRO A 745 -7.44 -12.98 -6.17
C PRO A 745 -6.64 -13.19 -4.87
N ALA A 746 -5.44 -12.62 -4.82
CA ALA A 746 -4.57 -12.60 -3.64
C ALA A 746 -4.52 -11.23 -2.97
N PHE A 747 -4.25 -11.22 -1.67
CA PHE A 747 -4.25 -10.04 -0.81
C PHE A 747 -3.18 -10.16 0.28
N GLY A 748 -2.56 -9.04 0.64
CA GLY A 748 -1.67 -8.92 1.80
C GLY A 748 -1.76 -7.53 2.42
N GLY A 749 -1.49 -7.43 3.73
CA GLY A 749 -1.47 -6.15 4.44
C GLY A 749 -2.49 -6.06 5.57
N SER A 750 -3.42 -5.11 5.50
CA SER A 750 -4.41 -4.87 6.56
C SER A 750 -5.61 -4.06 6.06
N LEU A 751 -6.81 -4.46 6.48
CA LEU A 751 -8.04 -3.66 6.39
C LEU A 751 -8.57 -3.30 7.77
N THR A 752 -9.00 -2.05 7.94
CA THR A 752 -9.44 -1.44 9.22
C THR A 752 -10.93 -1.13 9.26
N ALA A 753 -11.51 -0.69 8.13
CA ALA A 753 -12.95 -0.45 7.98
C ALA A 753 -13.41 -0.67 6.53
N ALA A 754 -14.72 -0.82 6.32
CA ALA A 754 -15.36 -0.83 5.01
C ALA A 754 -16.73 -0.16 5.05
N LEU A 755 -17.16 0.36 3.90
CA LEU A 755 -18.49 0.89 3.66
C LEU A 755 -18.98 0.35 2.31
N LEU A 756 -19.86 -0.65 2.37
CA LEU A 756 -20.47 -1.28 1.20
C LEU A 756 -21.69 -0.48 0.71
N ASP A 757 -22.11 -0.72 -0.54
CA ASP A 757 -23.36 -0.21 -1.15
C ASP A 757 -23.63 1.28 -0.91
N ILE A 758 -22.63 2.12 -1.16
CA ILE A 758 -22.70 3.57 -0.97
C ILE A 758 -23.82 4.15 -1.85
N PRO A 759 -24.75 4.95 -1.30
CA PRO A 759 -25.87 5.50 -2.06
C PRO A 759 -25.44 6.29 -3.31
N MET A 760 -26.34 6.37 -4.30
CA MET A 760 -26.11 7.05 -5.59
C MET A 760 -24.99 6.40 -6.43
N ASP A 761 -24.94 5.07 -6.43
CA ASP A 761 -23.99 4.23 -7.17
C ASP A 761 -22.52 4.43 -6.75
N GLY A 762 -22.27 4.86 -5.50
CA GLY A 762 -20.92 5.16 -4.99
C GLY A 762 -19.98 3.96 -4.80
N GLY A 763 -20.44 2.74 -5.09
CA GLY A 763 -19.65 1.51 -4.98
C GLY A 763 -19.43 1.05 -3.55
N SER A 764 -18.26 0.45 -3.30
CA SER A 764 -17.79 0.07 -1.97
C SER A 764 -16.42 0.68 -1.71
N LEU A 765 -16.24 1.30 -0.54
CA LEU A 765 -14.97 1.86 -0.08
C LEU A 765 -14.42 1.04 1.08
N TYR A 766 -13.10 0.95 1.15
CA TYR A 766 -12.37 0.18 2.15
C TYR A 766 -11.26 1.07 2.73
N ALA A 767 -10.86 0.80 3.96
CA ALA A 767 -9.80 1.52 4.65
C ALA A 767 -8.70 0.54 5.06
N GLY A 768 -7.44 0.96 4.93
CA GLY A 768 -6.29 0.19 5.39
C GLY A 768 -5.07 0.34 4.48
N ALA A 769 -4.15 -0.61 4.56
CA ALA A 769 -2.95 -0.69 3.75
C ALA A 769 -2.88 -2.08 3.12
N LEU A 770 -3.34 -2.21 1.87
CA LEU A 770 -3.60 -3.49 1.20
C LEU A 770 -2.85 -3.55 -0.13
N SER A 771 -2.03 -4.59 -0.31
CA SER A 771 -1.58 -5.04 -1.63
C SER A 771 -2.54 -6.12 -2.15
N SER A 772 -2.77 -6.17 -3.46
CA SER A 772 -3.73 -7.11 -4.05
C SER A 772 -3.37 -7.50 -5.48
N ALA A 773 -3.83 -8.67 -5.92
CA ALA A 773 -3.63 -9.17 -7.26
C ALA A 773 -4.87 -9.92 -7.80
N GLN A 774 -5.11 -9.79 -9.10
CA GLN A 774 -6.19 -10.44 -9.85
C GLN A 774 -6.18 -11.97 -9.71
N LEU A 775 -4.98 -12.56 -9.63
CA LEU A 775 -4.76 -13.98 -9.41
C LEU A 775 -3.71 -14.20 -8.30
N GLY A 776 -4.06 -14.99 -7.28
CA GLY A 776 -3.11 -15.62 -6.37
C GLY A 776 -2.44 -16.80 -7.06
N ALA A 777 -1.12 -16.74 -7.18
CA ALA A 777 -0.30 -17.74 -7.86
C ALA A 777 1.14 -17.61 -7.37
N GLY A 778 1.58 -18.53 -6.50
CA GLY A 778 2.95 -18.57 -6.01
C GLY A 778 3.93 -18.87 -7.14
N GLY A 779 4.72 -17.87 -7.54
CA GLY A 779 5.86 -17.94 -8.46
C GLY A 779 5.59 -18.39 -9.90
N ALA A 780 4.40 -18.90 -10.23
CA ALA A 780 4.08 -19.43 -11.56
C ALA A 780 2.60 -19.28 -11.91
N ALA A 781 2.32 -18.64 -13.04
CA ALA A 781 0.99 -18.49 -13.62
C ALA A 781 0.97 -18.88 -15.11
N THR A 782 -0.20 -19.20 -15.64
CA THR A 782 -0.47 -19.40 -17.07
C THR A 782 -1.08 -18.14 -17.67
N LEU A 783 -0.91 -17.98 -18.98
CA LEU A 783 -1.45 -16.86 -19.77
C LEU A 783 -2.06 -17.39 -21.07
N GLY A 784 -3.17 -16.80 -21.51
CA GLY A 784 -3.80 -17.08 -22.81
C GLY A 784 -4.88 -16.06 -23.18
N ASP A 785 -5.69 -16.40 -24.19
CA ASP A 785 -6.75 -15.53 -24.72
C ASP A 785 -7.83 -15.16 -23.67
N ASP A 786 -8.06 -16.05 -22.69
CA ASP A 786 -8.99 -15.84 -21.55
C ASP A 786 -8.33 -15.13 -20.34
N GLY A 787 -7.08 -14.67 -20.46
CA GLY A 787 -6.34 -13.94 -19.41
C GLY A 787 -5.37 -14.83 -18.60
N LEU A 788 -5.28 -14.55 -17.29
CA LEU A 788 -4.40 -15.25 -16.34
C LEU A 788 -5.08 -16.48 -15.72
N GLY A 789 -4.31 -17.53 -15.42
CA GLY A 789 -4.78 -18.69 -14.66
C GLY A 789 -3.69 -19.41 -13.86
N HIS A 790 -4.05 -20.15 -12.81
CA HIS A 790 -3.07 -20.85 -11.97
C HIS A 790 -2.45 -22.09 -12.65
N PHE A 791 -1.24 -22.49 -12.21
CA PHE A 791 -0.81 -23.89 -12.28
C PHE A 791 -1.30 -24.63 -11.02
N PRO A 792 -1.58 -25.95 -11.06
CA PRO A 792 -1.99 -26.74 -9.90
C PRO A 792 -0.80 -27.07 -8.97
N LEU A 793 -0.18 -26.03 -8.41
CA LEU A 793 1.05 -26.10 -7.60
C LEU A 793 0.97 -25.12 -6.41
N LYS A 794 1.35 -25.56 -5.21
CA LYS A 794 1.43 -24.72 -4.01
C LYS A 794 2.90 -24.39 -3.70
N ILE A 795 3.47 -23.53 -4.54
CA ILE A 795 4.84 -23.06 -4.43
C ILE A 795 4.96 -22.08 -3.27
N ARG A 796 6.00 -22.25 -2.44
CA ARG A 796 6.38 -21.38 -1.32
C ARG A 796 7.85 -20.95 -1.48
N THR A 797 8.12 -19.66 -1.33
CA THR A 797 9.51 -19.14 -1.29
C THR A 797 9.97 -18.97 0.15
N SER A 798 11.20 -19.41 0.46
CA SER A 798 11.81 -19.17 1.77
C SER A 798 12.04 -17.68 1.99
N THR A 799 11.38 -17.10 3.00
CA THR A 799 11.70 -15.74 3.47
C THR A 799 13.14 -15.72 3.99
N SER A 800 13.99 -14.95 3.32
CA SER A 800 15.40 -14.82 3.71
C SER A 800 15.49 -14.10 5.05
N SER A 801 16.24 -14.65 6.01
CA SER A 801 16.31 -14.09 7.36
C SER A 801 16.88 -12.66 7.35
N SER A 802 16.14 -11.75 7.97
CA SER A 802 16.41 -10.31 8.00
C SER A 802 17.85 -9.96 8.38
N ASN A 803 18.64 -9.47 7.42
CA ASN A 803 19.93 -8.78 7.66
C ASN A 803 20.49 -8.01 6.44
N SER A 804 19.68 -7.70 5.44
CA SER A 804 20.10 -6.91 4.27
C SER A 804 18.99 -5.99 3.78
N SER A 805 18.69 -4.97 4.59
CA SER A 805 17.77 -3.84 4.30
C SER A 805 18.31 -2.88 3.22
N LYS A 806 19.04 -3.42 2.23
CA LYS A 806 19.59 -2.64 1.12
C LYS A 806 19.34 -3.37 -0.18
N LEU A 807 18.52 -2.74 -1.02
CA LEU A 807 18.54 -2.94 -2.46
C LEU A 807 19.84 -2.35 -3.05
N THR A 808 21.00 -2.82 -2.59
CA THR A 808 22.23 -2.69 -3.38
C THR A 808 21.95 -3.37 -4.71
N ARG A 809 21.94 -2.60 -5.80
CA ARG A 809 21.66 -3.04 -7.17
C ARG A 809 22.29 -4.43 -7.41
N ARG A 810 21.44 -5.46 -7.38
CA ARG A 810 21.88 -6.85 -7.51
C ARG A 810 22.30 -7.07 -8.95
N ASP A 811 23.60 -7.19 -9.15
CA ASP A 811 24.19 -7.25 -10.47
C ASP A 811 23.76 -8.54 -11.19
N VAL A 812 23.05 -8.39 -12.31
CA VAL A 812 22.54 -9.48 -13.15
C VAL A 812 23.70 -10.32 -13.73
N THR A 813 24.93 -9.80 -13.73
CA THR A 813 26.15 -10.56 -14.07
C THR A 813 26.62 -11.50 -12.94
N SER A 814 25.98 -11.46 -11.77
CA SER A 814 26.21 -12.38 -10.65
C SER A 814 24.95 -13.19 -10.32
N PHE A 815 25.01 -14.50 -10.54
CA PHE A 815 24.01 -15.45 -10.02
C PHE A 815 24.21 -15.61 -8.51
N ASP A 816 23.75 -14.61 -7.77
CA ASP A 816 23.87 -14.57 -6.32
C ASP A 816 22.91 -15.56 -5.65
N ARG A 817 23.33 -16.05 -4.48
CA ARG A 817 22.65 -17.09 -3.67
C ARG A 817 21.35 -16.63 -3.01
N ASN A 818 20.96 -15.39 -3.29
CA ASN A 818 19.76 -14.72 -2.80
C ASN A 818 18.67 -14.61 -3.90
N THR A 819 18.76 -15.43 -4.95
CA THR A 819 17.70 -15.59 -5.95
C THR A 819 16.65 -16.55 -5.41
N THR A 820 15.42 -16.07 -5.22
CA THR A 820 14.26 -16.86 -4.75
C THR A 820 13.17 -16.91 -5.83
N GLY A 821 12.20 -17.80 -5.66
CA GLY A 821 11.09 -17.96 -6.61
C GLY A 821 11.39 -18.94 -7.75
N VAL A 822 10.50 -18.97 -8.73
CA VAL A 822 10.67 -19.74 -9.98
C VAL A 822 11.37 -18.84 -10.98
N VAL A 823 12.50 -19.29 -11.54
CA VAL A 823 13.33 -18.48 -12.44
C VAL A 823 13.01 -18.77 -13.91
N THR A 824 12.75 -20.04 -14.24
CA THR A 824 12.59 -20.51 -15.61
C THR A 824 11.65 -21.73 -15.68
N GLY A 825 11.10 -22.00 -16.86
CA GLY A 825 10.29 -23.17 -17.13
C GLY A 825 10.33 -23.59 -18.59
N VAL A 826 9.89 -24.82 -18.87
CA VAL A 826 9.79 -25.38 -20.22
C VAL A 826 8.65 -26.40 -20.29
N PHE A 827 7.97 -26.47 -21.45
CA PHE A 827 7.01 -27.54 -21.75
C PHE A 827 7.69 -28.64 -22.58
N TYR A 828 7.38 -29.90 -22.28
CA TYR A 828 7.82 -31.08 -23.03
C TYR A 828 6.60 -31.90 -23.47
N ASP A 829 6.38 -31.99 -24.78
CA ASP A 829 5.19 -32.60 -25.40
C ASP A 829 5.51 -33.63 -26.51
N ASP A 830 6.66 -34.30 -26.40
CA ASP A 830 7.10 -35.36 -27.32
C ASP A 830 6.73 -36.77 -26.81
N ASN A 831 6.72 -37.78 -27.70
CA ASN A 831 6.46 -39.20 -27.38
C ASN A 831 5.21 -39.50 -26.53
N ASP A 832 4.10 -38.77 -26.77
CA ASP A 832 2.84 -38.80 -25.99
C ASP A 832 2.94 -38.32 -24.53
N TYR A 833 4.10 -37.77 -24.09
CA TYR A 833 4.25 -37.11 -22.79
C TYR A 833 3.68 -35.68 -22.80
N ASN A 834 3.38 -35.14 -21.61
CA ASN A 834 2.86 -33.79 -21.43
C ASN A 834 3.36 -33.18 -20.10
N ILE A 835 4.65 -32.84 -20.05
CA ILE A 835 5.30 -32.41 -18.81
C ILE A 835 5.57 -30.90 -18.84
N THR A 836 5.10 -30.17 -17.82
CA THR A 836 5.54 -28.82 -17.50
C THR A 836 6.67 -28.90 -16.48
N ILE A 837 7.80 -28.27 -16.75
CA ILE A 837 8.99 -28.29 -15.91
C ILE A 837 9.25 -26.87 -15.42
N LEU A 838 9.25 -26.64 -14.11
CA LEU A 838 9.54 -25.34 -13.51
C LEU A 838 10.76 -25.45 -12.59
N ALA A 839 11.64 -24.44 -12.61
CA ALA A 839 12.92 -24.45 -11.92
C ALA A 839 13.31 -23.09 -11.33
N GLY A 840 13.98 -23.09 -10.18
CA GLY A 840 14.30 -21.88 -9.42
C GLY A 840 14.94 -22.20 -8.07
N HIS A 841 14.54 -21.44 -7.03
CA HIS A 841 14.79 -21.75 -5.63
C HIS A 841 13.50 -21.55 -4.81
N PHE A 842 12.81 -22.67 -4.55
CA PHE A 842 11.48 -22.72 -3.96
C PHE A 842 11.18 -24.12 -3.40
N THR A 843 10.16 -24.22 -2.54
CA THR A 843 9.56 -25.49 -2.08
C THR A 843 8.14 -25.61 -2.65
N THR A 844 7.70 -26.83 -2.97
CA THR A 844 6.29 -27.19 -3.23
C THR A 844 6.00 -28.59 -2.68
N GLU A 845 4.73 -28.94 -2.49
CA GLU A 845 4.32 -30.30 -2.09
C GLU A 845 4.03 -31.16 -3.34
N SER A 846 4.34 -32.46 -3.28
CA SER A 846 3.99 -33.45 -4.31
C SER A 846 2.54 -33.93 -4.19
N THR A 847 2.03 -34.63 -5.20
CA THR A 847 0.70 -35.31 -5.13
C THR A 847 0.64 -36.42 -4.04
N LYS A 848 1.73 -36.68 -3.31
CA LYS A 848 1.76 -37.56 -2.12
C LYS A 848 2.01 -36.83 -0.79
N GLY A 849 2.14 -35.50 -0.79
CA GLY A 849 2.58 -34.73 0.38
C GLY A 849 4.08 -34.88 0.69
N GLU A 850 4.90 -35.24 -0.29
CA GLU A 850 6.37 -35.26 -0.17
C GLU A 850 6.91 -33.88 -0.57
N GLU A 851 7.87 -33.33 0.18
CA GLU A 851 8.47 -32.02 -0.16
C GLU A 851 9.31 -32.11 -1.44
N ILE A 852 9.05 -31.20 -2.39
CA ILE A 852 9.82 -30.99 -3.62
C ILE A 852 10.51 -29.64 -3.53
N GLN A 853 11.79 -29.60 -3.87
CA GLN A 853 12.61 -28.39 -3.82
C GLN A 853 13.24 -28.10 -5.19
N ASN A 854 13.27 -26.82 -5.56
CA ASN A 854 14.03 -26.20 -6.64
C ASN A 854 13.71 -26.62 -8.09
N ILE A 855 13.25 -27.85 -8.36
CA ILE A 855 12.68 -28.29 -9.64
C ILE A 855 11.43 -29.14 -9.40
N VAL A 856 10.34 -28.78 -10.09
CA VAL A 856 9.09 -29.56 -10.14
C VAL A 856 8.76 -29.99 -11.57
N LEU A 857 8.25 -31.21 -11.69
CA LEU A 857 7.75 -31.86 -12.90
C LEU A 857 6.24 -32.08 -12.71
N LEU A 858 5.44 -31.37 -13.50
CA LEU A 858 3.98 -31.48 -13.53
C LEU A 858 3.55 -32.20 -14.81
N GLU A 859 3.03 -33.42 -14.68
CA GLU A 859 2.50 -34.24 -15.78
C GLU A 859 0.99 -34.45 -15.56
N ASP A 860 0.18 -33.81 -16.39
CA ASP A 860 -1.26 -33.58 -16.13
C ASP A 860 -1.46 -33.02 -14.69
N ASP A 861 -2.15 -33.74 -13.80
CA ASP A 861 -2.33 -33.36 -12.38
C ASP A 861 -1.24 -33.96 -11.43
N THR A 862 -0.23 -34.63 -11.98
CA THR A 862 0.80 -35.37 -11.20
C THR A 862 2.04 -34.52 -10.97
N VAL A 863 2.25 -34.14 -9.71
CA VAL A 863 3.36 -33.30 -9.23
C VAL A 863 4.48 -34.20 -8.67
N THR A 864 5.65 -34.15 -9.29
CA THR A 864 6.87 -34.87 -8.87
C THR A 864 8.11 -33.96 -8.90
N GLY A 865 9.20 -34.40 -8.28
CA GLY A 865 10.48 -33.67 -8.26
C GLY A 865 11.67 -34.60 -8.47
N LEU A 866 12.88 -34.03 -8.51
CA LEU A 866 14.10 -34.80 -8.82
C LEU A 866 14.61 -35.67 -7.66
N GLY A 867 14.13 -35.47 -6.42
CA GLY A 867 14.52 -36.23 -5.24
C GLY A 867 15.65 -35.60 -4.41
N SER A 868 15.97 -36.24 -3.29
CA SER A 868 16.85 -35.69 -2.23
C SER A 868 18.36 -35.75 -2.51
N ASP A 869 18.77 -36.22 -3.68
CA ASP A 869 20.19 -36.33 -4.06
C ASP A 869 20.81 -34.98 -4.46
N ILE A 870 19.95 -33.95 -4.62
CA ILE A 870 20.28 -32.55 -4.88
C ILE A 870 20.12 -31.76 -3.58
N SER A 871 21.06 -30.86 -3.29
CA SER A 871 21.03 -30.01 -2.09
C SER A 871 19.87 -29.01 -2.14
N ASN A 872 19.17 -28.87 -1.02
CA ASN A 872 18.06 -27.93 -0.84
C ASN A 872 18.47 -26.46 -1.09
N SER A 873 19.71 -26.07 -0.80
CA SER A 873 20.24 -24.72 -1.08
C SER A 873 20.70 -24.52 -2.53
N SER A 874 20.35 -25.41 -3.45
CA SER A 874 20.61 -25.22 -4.89
C SER A 874 19.62 -24.22 -5.50
N THR A 875 20.07 -23.45 -6.48
CA THR A 875 19.24 -22.57 -7.31
C THR A 875 19.42 -22.94 -8.77
N PHE A 876 18.33 -23.22 -9.48
CA PHE A 876 18.34 -23.47 -10.93
C PHE A 876 17.90 -22.23 -11.71
N VAL A 877 18.57 -21.95 -12.82
CA VAL A 877 18.32 -20.75 -13.67
C VAL A 877 18.23 -21.07 -15.16
N ALA A 878 18.72 -22.24 -15.59
CA ALA A 878 18.71 -22.67 -16.99
C ALA A 878 18.16 -24.10 -17.13
N LEU A 879 17.28 -24.29 -18.11
CA LEU A 879 16.74 -25.59 -18.53
C LEU A 879 16.90 -25.76 -20.04
N ALA A 880 17.15 -26.99 -20.49
CA ALA A 880 16.93 -27.38 -21.88
C ALA A 880 16.59 -28.87 -21.96
N VAL A 881 15.71 -29.25 -22.89
CA VAL A 881 15.33 -30.66 -23.11
C VAL A 881 15.84 -31.12 -24.48
N ARG A 882 16.39 -32.34 -24.55
CA ARG A 882 16.79 -32.99 -25.80
C ARG A 882 16.61 -34.50 -25.69
N ASP A 883 15.96 -35.12 -26.68
CA ASP A 883 15.89 -36.58 -26.84
C ASP A 883 15.42 -37.30 -25.54
N GLY A 884 14.40 -36.75 -24.86
CA GLY A 884 13.85 -37.25 -23.59
C GLY A 884 14.68 -36.92 -22.32
N ILE A 885 15.80 -36.20 -22.45
CA ILE A 885 16.69 -35.83 -21.35
C ILE A 885 16.57 -34.33 -21.05
N LEU A 886 16.21 -34.00 -19.81
CA LEU A 886 16.33 -32.67 -19.24
C LEU A 886 17.78 -32.41 -18.83
N PHE A 887 18.31 -31.25 -19.21
CA PHE A 887 19.53 -30.65 -18.68
C PHE A 887 19.14 -29.42 -17.86
N ALA A 888 19.59 -29.34 -16.61
CA ALA A 888 19.24 -28.24 -15.71
C ALA A 888 20.48 -27.72 -14.98
N GLY A 889 20.63 -26.39 -14.86
CA GLY A 889 21.84 -25.77 -14.30
C GLY A 889 21.59 -24.47 -13.53
N GLY A 890 22.60 -24.09 -12.73
CA GLY A 890 22.59 -22.93 -11.81
C GLY A 890 23.76 -22.97 -10.80
N ASP A 891 23.58 -22.41 -9.59
CA ASP A 891 24.43 -22.76 -8.43
C ASP A 891 23.81 -23.99 -7.76
N ILE A 892 24.29 -25.17 -8.15
CA ILE A 892 23.72 -26.45 -7.71
C ILE A 892 24.80 -27.35 -7.14
N SER A 893 24.44 -28.13 -6.13
CA SER A 893 25.31 -29.15 -5.54
C SER A 893 24.50 -30.38 -5.10
N GLY A 894 25.15 -31.54 -5.03
CA GLY A 894 24.49 -32.81 -4.70
C GLY A 894 25.42 -34.00 -4.96
N ALA A 895 24.91 -35.22 -4.75
CA ALA A 895 25.65 -36.44 -5.04
C ALA A 895 24.70 -37.57 -5.49
N ILE A 896 24.72 -37.90 -6.78
CA ILE A 896 23.85 -38.91 -7.40
C ILE A 896 24.65 -40.21 -7.59
N ASP A 897 24.13 -41.34 -7.10
CA ASP A 897 24.82 -42.65 -7.10
C ASP A 897 26.27 -42.61 -6.56
N GLY A 898 26.55 -41.68 -5.64
CA GLY A 898 27.90 -41.45 -5.08
C GLY A 898 28.85 -40.65 -5.97
N THR A 899 28.34 -39.95 -6.99
CA THR A 899 29.07 -39.01 -7.85
C THR A 899 28.66 -37.57 -7.52
N ASP A 900 29.60 -36.75 -7.05
CA ASP A 900 29.36 -35.33 -6.73
C ASP A 900 28.97 -34.53 -7.99
N ILE A 901 27.80 -33.91 -7.99
CA ILE A 901 27.34 -32.99 -9.06
C ILE A 901 27.59 -31.52 -8.68
N ARG A 902 27.98 -30.70 -9.66
CA ARG A 902 28.00 -29.22 -9.57
C ARG A 902 27.67 -28.55 -10.90
N GLY A 903 26.95 -27.43 -10.79
CA GLY A 903 26.58 -26.52 -11.88
C GLY A 903 25.57 -27.08 -12.90
N LEU A 904 25.65 -28.36 -13.26
CA LEU A 904 24.78 -29.05 -14.21
C LEU A 904 24.32 -30.42 -13.69
N VAL A 905 23.05 -30.74 -13.89
CA VAL A 905 22.47 -32.07 -13.70
C VAL A 905 21.71 -32.48 -14.96
N SER A 906 21.52 -33.79 -15.15
CA SER A 906 20.72 -34.36 -16.24
C SER A 906 19.75 -35.43 -15.73
N TYR A 907 18.55 -35.47 -16.29
CA TYR A 907 17.48 -36.36 -15.83
C TYR A 907 16.66 -36.87 -17.01
N ASN A 908 16.38 -38.17 -17.06
CA ASN A 908 15.54 -38.73 -18.11
C ASN A 908 14.05 -38.60 -17.72
N LEU A 909 13.30 -37.86 -18.53
CA LEU A 909 11.90 -37.55 -18.30
C LEU A 909 10.98 -38.75 -18.55
N GLU A 910 11.32 -39.60 -19.52
CA GLU A 910 10.53 -40.77 -19.91
C GLU A 910 10.57 -41.88 -18.84
N SER A 911 11.76 -42.16 -18.29
CA SER A 911 12.00 -43.17 -17.24
C SER A 911 11.92 -42.61 -15.82
N LYS A 912 11.79 -41.29 -15.66
CA LYS A 912 11.70 -40.56 -14.38
C LYS A 912 12.83 -40.92 -13.41
N SER A 913 14.06 -40.85 -13.91
CA SER A 913 15.27 -41.22 -13.19
C SER A 913 16.50 -40.45 -13.68
N PHE A 914 17.47 -40.23 -12.79
CA PHE A 914 18.80 -39.78 -13.19
C PHE A 914 19.45 -40.77 -14.17
N ASN A 915 20.07 -40.23 -15.22
CA ASN A 915 20.96 -40.97 -16.12
C ASN A 915 22.43 -40.81 -15.67
N SER A 916 23.37 -41.33 -16.47
CA SER A 916 24.80 -41.05 -16.25
C SER A 916 25.06 -39.55 -16.32
N GLN A 917 25.52 -38.95 -15.23
CA GLN A 917 25.66 -37.50 -15.11
C GLN A 917 26.86 -36.94 -15.90
N PRO A 918 26.76 -35.73 -16.47
CA PRO A 918 27.90 -34.98 -16.96
C PRO A 918 28.94 -34.75 -15.86
N PRO A 919 30.25 -34.87 -16.14
CA PRO A 919 31.29 -34.50 -15.19
C PRO A 919 31.15 -33.03 -14.75
N SER A 920 31.05 -32.81 -13.44
CA SER A 920 30.79 -31.52 -12.80
C SER A 920 31.71 -30.37 -13.24
N VAL A 921 31.15 -29.16 -13.32
CA VAL A 921 31.96 -27.95 -13.56
C VAL A 921 32.69 -27.51 -12.28
N SER A 922 33.87 -26.90 -12.44
CA SER A 922 34.63 -26.36 -11.30
C SER A 922 35.53 -25.19 -11.70
N GLY A 923 35.95 -24.40 -10.70
CA GLY A 923 36.62 -23.11 -10.92
C GLY A 923 35.62 -21.96 -10.97
N ALA A 924 36.11 -20.72 -11.03
CA ALA A 924 35.33 -19.48 -10.82
C ALA A 924 34.25 -19.63 -9.73
N ASN A 925 32.98 -19.34 -10.05
CA ASN A 925 31.83 -19.56 -9.14
C ASN A 925 31.26 -20.99 -9.23
N SER A 926 31.66 -21.78 -10.24
CA SER A 926 31.18 -23.13 -10.56
C SER A 926 29.68 -23.21 -10.93
N THR A 927 29.12 -22.13 -11.49
CA THR A 927 27.69 -22.01 -11.82
C THR A 927 27.41 -22.08 -13.32
N VAL A 928 26.24 -22.62 -13.70
CA VAL A 928 25.74 -22.61 -15.09
C VAL A 928 24.64 -21.56 -15.25
N ALA A 929 24.75 -20.73 -16.28
CA ALA A 929 23.87 -19.59 -16.57
C ALA A 929 22.90 -19.87 -17.73
N ALA A 930 23.37 -20.59 -18.74
CA ALA A 930 22.65 -20.81 -19.99
C ALA A 930 22.95 -22.20 -20.55
N ILE A 931 21.92 -22.86 -21.10
CA ILE A 931 22.02 -24.15 -21.77
C ILE A 931 21.32 -24.04 -23.13
N ALA A 932 22.01 -24.37 -24.22
CA ALA A 932 21.48 -24.27 -25.57
C ALA A 932 21.76 -25.55 -26.38
N VAL A 933 20.70 -26.27 -26.73
CA VAL A 933 20.76 -27.46 -27.59
C VAL A 933 21.04 -27.04 -29.04
N ARG A 934 22.02 -27.67 -29.71
CA ARG A 934 22.28 -27.38 -31.13
C ARG A 934 21.15 -27.93 -32.01
N PRO A 935 20.51 -27.11 -32.87
CA PRO A 935 19.39 -27.56 -33.71
C PRO A 935 19.78 -28.71 -34.65
N GLY A 936 18.94 -29.75 -34.68
CA GLY A 936 19.14 -30.96 -35.47
C GLY A 936 20.00 -32.04 -34.79
N ASP A 937 20.34 -33.08 -35.57
CA ASP A 937 20.74 -34.42 -35.11
C ASP A 937 22.18 -34.53 -34.55
N SER A 938 22.78 -33.42 -34.11
CA SER A 938 24.19 -33.36 -33.67
C SER A 938 24.48 -34.08 -32.35
N GLY A 939 23.49 -34.15 -31.45
CA GLY A 939 23.69 -34.60 -30.06
C GLY A 939 24.51 -33.63 -29.21
N GLU A 940 24.68 -32.36 -29.63
CA GLU A 940 25.46 -31.35 -28.90
C GLU A 940 24.56 -30.45 -28.04
N VAL A 941 24.97 -30.24 -26.79
CA VAL A 941 24.41 -29.27 -25.85
C VAL A 941 25.52 -28.30 -25.45
N TYR A 942 25.30 -27.00 -25.62
CA TYR A 942 26.24 -25.95 -25.26
C TYR A 942 25.86 -25.44 -23.87
N VAL A 943 26.84 -25.32 -22.97
CA VAL A 943 26.63 -24.99 -21.56
C VAL A 943 27.55 -23.83 -21.21
N GLY A 944 26.95 -22.69 -20.87
CA GLY A 944 27.62 -21.45 -20.53
C GLY A 944 27.38 -21.05 -19.08
N GLY A 945 28.35 -20.37 -18.45
CA GLY A 945 28.23 -19.89 -17.07
C GLY A 945 29.52 -19.29 -16.53
N SER A 946 29.76 -19.47 -15.24
CA SER A 946 30.95 -18.97 -14.52
C SER A 946 31.71 -20.13 -13.88
N PHE A 947 32.56 -20.78 -14.68
CA PHE A 947 33.43 -21.90 -14.30
C PHE A 947 34.71 -21.86 -15.12
N ASP A 948 35.79 -22.52 -14.66
CA ASP A 948 37.05 -22.63 -15.41
C ASP A 948 37.14 -23.97 -16.18
N THR A 949 36.49 -25.01 -15.67
CA THR A 949 36.65 -26.40 -16.12
C THR A 949 35.34 -27.18 -16.11
N ALA A 950 35.27 -28.23 -16.93
CA ALA A 950 34.22 -29.26 -16.87
C ALA A 950 34.86 -30.66 -16.71
N GLY A 951 34.70 -31.26 -15.54
CA GLY A 951 35.41 -32.46 -15.13
C GLY A 951 36.93 -32.27 -15.10
N ALA A 952 37.62 -32.69 -16.16
CA ALA A 952 39.07 -32.55 -16.35
C ALA A 952 39.43 -31.72 -17.59
N LEU A 953 38.45 -31.10 -18.25
CA LEU A 953 38.65 -30.26 -19.43
C LEU A 953 38.74 -28.77 -19.03
N ASP A 954 39.73 -28.07 -19.56
CA ASP A 954 39.86 -26.61 -19.50
C ASP A 954 38.91 -25.93 -20.51
N CYS A 955 37.85 -25.31 -20.02
CA CYS A 955 36.84 -24.62 -20.84
C CYS A 955 36.18 -23.46 -20.07
N PRO A 956 36.92 -22.37 -19.76
CA PRO A 956 36.39 -21.24 -19.02
C PRO A 956 35.17 -20.60 -19.66
N GLY A 957 34.07 -20.56 -18.90
CA GLY A 957 32.80 -19.92 -19.24
C GLY A 957 31.91 -20.67 -20.25
N LEU A 958 32.45 -21.55 -21.10
CA LEU A 958 31.68 -22.22 -22.15
C LEU A 958 32.28 -23.59 -22.55
N CYS A 959 31.48 -24.65 -22.39
CA CYS A 959 31.82 -26.02 -22.81
C CYS A 959 30.69 -26.62 -23.68
N THR A 960 30.98 -27.68 -24.44
CA THR A 960 29.97 -28.47 -25.17
C THR A 960 29.92 -29.90 -24.62
N TYR A 961 28.72 -30.38 -24.29
CA TYR A 961 28.49 -31.78 -23.91
C TYR A 961 27.90 -32.54 -25.10
N ASN A 962 28.52 -33.65 -25.49
CA ASN A 962 27.95 -34.54 -26.49
C ASN A 962 27.20 -35.69 -25.81
N VAL A 963 25.87 -35.69 -25.97
CA VAL A 963 24.95 -36.64 -25.30
C VAL A 963 25.20 -38.08 -25.74
N ASN A 964 25.61 -38.30 -27.00
CA ASN A 964 25.85 -39.62 -27.56
C ASN A 964 27.15 -40.29 -27.08
N SER A 965 28.17 -39.50 -26.70
CA SER A 965 29.45 -40.01 -26.19
C SER A 965 29.66 -39.82 -24.68
N GLY A 966 28.84 -39.00 -24.04
CA GLY A 966 28.97 -38.65 -22.61
C GLY A 966 30.20 -37.79 -22.30
N GLN A 967 30.69 -37.01 -23.28
CA GLN A 967 31.96 -36.29 -23.18
C GLN A 967 31.81 -34.77 -23.33
N TRP A 968 32.58 -34.04 -22.53
CA TRP A 968 32.83 -32.62 -22.70
C TRP A 968 33.86 -32.35 -23.81
N ASN A 969 33.64 -31.27 -24.55
CA ASN A 969 34.59 -30.65 -25.46
C ASN A 969 34.52 -29.12 -25.29
N ARG A 970 35.47 -28.38 -25.87
CA ARG A 970 35.53 -26.91 -25.81
C ARG A 970 35.30 -26.33 -27.21
N PRO A 971 34.36 -25.39 -27.40
CA PRO A 971 34.17 -24.70 -28.68
C PRO A 971 35.30 -23.68 -28.89
N GLY A 972 36.46 -24.13 -29.35
CA GLY A 972 37.64 -23.30 -29.62
C GLY A 972 38.32 -22.74 -28.35
N SER A 973 39.50 -22.13 -28.51
CA SER A 973 40.33 -21.63 -27.39
C SER A 973 40.50 -20.10 -27.37
N GLN A 974 39.61 -19.36 -28.05
CA GLN A 974 39.76 -17.92 -28.28
C GLN A 974 38.83 -17.06 -27.40
N LEU A 975 37.83 -17.69 -26.78
CA LEU A 975 36.87 -17.08 -25.87
C LEU A 975 37.05 -17.65 -24.46
N GLU A 976 36.87 -16.79 -23.48
CA GLU A 976 36.84 -17.04 -22.04
C GLU A 976 35.97 -15.95 -21.36
N GLY A 977 35.70 -16.07 -20.06
CA GLY A 977 34.91 -15.10 -19.30
C GLY A 977 33.72 -15.75 -18.59
N THR A 978 32.66 -14.99 -18.33
CA THR A 978 31.37 -15.52 -17.85
C THR A 978 30.30 -15.32 -18.92
N VAL A 979 29.65 -16.40 -19.33
CA VAL A 979 28.52 -16.39 -20.27
C VAL A 979 27.21 -16.21 -19.51
N PHE A 980 26.34 -15.32 -20.00
CA PHE A 980 24.97 -15.13 -19.48
C PHE A 980 23.90 -15.63 -20.44
N SER A 981 24.12 -15.58 -21.75
CA SER A 981 23.11 -15.94 -22.75
C SER A 981 23.70 -16.67 -23.97
N LEU A 982 22.91 -17.60 -24.53
CA LEU A 982 23.25 -18.45 -25.68
C LEU A 982 22.05 -18.51 -26.65
N LEU A 983 22.24 -18.10 -27.90
CA LEU A 983 21.17 -18.09 -28.91
C LEU A 983 21.66 -18.62 -30.27
N TRP A 984 21.02 -19.69 -30.78
CA TRP A 984 21.28 -20.21 -32.12
C TRP A 984 20.50 -19.40 -33.18
N MET A 985 21.20 -18.62 -33.99
CA MET A 985 20.59 -17.93 -35.16
C MET A 985 20.41 -18.88 -36.36
N SER A 986 21.10 -20.02 -36.35
CA SER A 986 20.85 -21.14 -37.28
C SER A 986 21.42 -22.43 -36.69
N LYS A 987 21.17 -23.59 -37.30
CA LYS A 987 21.77 -24.90 -36.93
C LYS A 987 23.32 -24.93 -36.81
N ASN A 988 23.98 -23.89 -37.29
CA ASN A 988 25.43 -23.77 -37.41
C ASN A 988 26.01 -22.50 -36.80
N GLN A 989 25.20 -21.51 -36.42
CA GLN A 989 25.68 -20.22 -35.92
C GLN A 989 25.07 -19.93 -34.55
N LEU A 990 25.93 -19.96 -33.53
CA LEU A 990 25.60 -19.65 -32.15
C LEU A 990 26.12 -18.25 -31.82
N VAL A 991 25.28 -17.44 -31.19
CA VAL A 991 25.64 -16.16 -30.58
C VAL A 991 25.73 -16.35 -29.07
N VAL A 992 26.74 -15.72 -28.46
CA VAL A 992 27.06 -15.83 -27.04
C VAL A 992 27.23 -14.43 -26.45
N GLY A 993 26.47 -14.14 -25.39
CA GLY A 993 26.52 -12.89 -24.64
C GLY A 993 27.05 -13.11 -23.21
N GLY A 994 27.81 -12.14 -22.69
CA GLY A 994 28.35 -12.21 -21.33
C GLY A 994 29.34 -11.10 -20.98
N ASP A 995 30.07 -11.25 -19.86
CA ASP A 995 31.38 -10.60 -19.70
C ASP A 995 32.45 -11.53 -20.30
N LEU A 996 32.66 -11.38 -21.61
CA LEU A 996 33.51 -12.27 -22.40
C LEU A 996 34.79 -11.56 -22.84
N ARG A 997 35.89 -12.32 -22.90
CA ARG A 997 37.20 -11.83 -23.33
C ARG A 997 37.72 -12.66 -24.50
N GLY A 998 38.15 -11.97 -25.54
CA GLY A 998 38.87 -12.54 -26.67
C GLY A 998 40.37 -12.56 -26.40
N ASN A 999 41.01 -13.72 -26.63
CA ASN A 999 42.46 -13.91 -26.49
C ASN A 999 43.04 -13.37 -25.15
N GLY A 1000 42.27 -13.43 -24.07
CA GLY A 1000 42.68 -13.00 -22.73
C GLY A 1000 42.81 -11.48 -22.49
N SER A 1001 42.38 -10.61 -23.41
CA SER A 1001 42.43 -9.15 -23.18
C SER A 1001 41.49 -8.26 -24.02
N ASP A 1002 40.90 -8.75 -25.11
CA ASP A 1002 39.89 -7.97 -25.85
C ASP A 1002 38.52 -8.12 -25.16
N ASN A 1003 37.87 -7.07 -24.66
CA ASN A 1003 36.47 -7.17 -24.21
C ASN A 1003 35.56 -7.46 -25.42
N ARG A 1004 34.66 -8.46 -25.31
CA ARG A 1004 33.80 -8.92 -26.42
C ARG A 1004 32.42 -9.38 -25.96
N TYR A 1005 31.64 -8.45 -25.39
CA TYR A 1005 30.34 -8.73 -24.76
C TYR A 1005 29.34 -9.52 -25.62
N LEU A 1006 29.50 -9.51 -26.95
CA LEU A 1006 28.78 -10.37 -27.89
C LEU A 1006 29.74 -11.03 -28.90
N SER A 1007 29.68 -12.36 -29.04
CA SER A 1007 30.53 -13.15 -29.94
C SER A 1007 29.73 -14.18 -30.75
N SER A 1008 30.24 -14.58 -31.92
CA SER A 1008 29.62 -15.55 -32.84
C SER A 1008 30.53 -16.75 -33.11
N TRP A 1009 29.97 -17.96 -33.00
CA TRP A 1009 30.59 -19.26 -33.27
C TRP A 1009 29.98 -19.92 -34.50
N ASP A 1010 30.80 -20.29 -35.49
CA ASP A 1010 30.39 -21.14 -36.61
C ASP A 1010 30.81 -22.59 -36.35
N ALA A 1011 29.82 -23.46 -36.20
CA ALA A 1011 29.96 -24.88 -35.87
C ALA A 1011 30.11 -25.81 -37.10
N ASN A 1012 30.54 -25.29 -38.26
CA ASN A 1012 31.14 -26.07 -39.36
C ASN A 1012 32.64 -25.81 -39.49
N SER A 1013 33.05 -24.56 -39.23
CA SER A 1013 34.44 -24.10 -39.33
C SER A 1013 35.17 -24.11 -37.99
N GLU A 1014 34.45 -24.39 -36.90
CA GLU A 1014 34.95 -24.46 -35.52
C GLU A 1014 35.71 -23.18 -35.12
N SER A 1015 35.12 -22.03 -35.46
CA SER A 1015 35.79 -20.72 -35.39
C SER A 1015 34.93 -19.62 -34.75
N TRP A 1016 35.59 -18.77 -33.97
CA TRP A 1016 35.00 -17.56 -33.38
C TRP A 1016 35.15 -16.34 -34.29
N SER A 1017 34.17 -15.46 -34.20
CA SER A 1017 34.14 -14.13 -34.81
C SER A 1017 33.45 -13.14 -33.86
N ASN A 1018 33.76 -11.85 -33.98
CA ASN A 1018 32.96 -10.82 -33.30
C ASN A 1018 31.60 -10.73 -34.00
N PHE A 1019 30.54 -10.48 -33.24
CA PHE A 1019 29.25 -10.13 -33.85
C PHE A 1019 29.36 -8.75 -34.54
N PRO A 1020 28.73 -8.51 -35.71
CA PRO A 1020 28.81 -7.22 -36.39
C PRO A 1020 28.44 -6.03 -35.49
N GLY A 1021 29.31 -5.01 -35.44
CA GLY A 1021 29.08 -3.80 -34.66
C GLY A 1021 29.12 -3.98 -33.13
N SER A 1022 29.55 -5.14 -32.60
CA SER A 1022 29.58 -5.42 -31.16
C SER A 1022 30.38 -4.41 -30.33
N GLU A 1023 31.31 -3.69 -30.96
CA GLU A 1023 32.10 -2.60 -30.35
C GLU A 1023 31.29 -1.36 -29.94
N ASN A 1024 30.00 -1.30 -30.32
CA ASN A 1024 29.07 -0.23 -29.93
C ASN A 1024 28.21 -0.61 -28.70
N ILE A 1025 28.39 -1.81 -28.15
CA ILE A 1025 27.64 -2.31 -26.97
C ILE A 1025 28.41 -1.89 -25.69
N PRO A 1026 27.82 -1.10 -24.77
CA PRO A 1026 28.57 -0.37 -23.74
C PRO A 1026 28.95 -1.20 -22.50
N GLY A 1027 28.59 -2.48 -22.42
CA GLY A 1027 28.93 -3.34 -21.28
C GLY A 1027 28.42 -4.77 -21.44
N PRO A 1028 28.61 -5.64 -20.42
CA PRO A 1028 28.18 -7.04 -20.45
C PRO A 1028 26.68 -7.20 -20.79
N ILE A 1029 26.36 -8.18 -21.61
CA ILE A 1029 24.98 -8.52 -22.00
C ILE A 1029 24.45 -9.59 -21.05
N SER A 1030 23.34 -9.31 -20.37
CA SER A 1030 22.64 -10.29 -19.54
C SER A 1030 21.62 -11.10 -20.33
N VAL A 1031 20.88 -10.47 -21.24
CA VAL A 1031 19.75 -11.09 -21.97
C VAL A 1031 19.89 -10.84 -23.48
N ILE A 1032 19.61 -11.87 -24.28
CA ILE A 1032 19.48 -11.82 -25.74
C ILE A 1032 18.12 -12.40 -26.13
N SER A 1033 17.44 -11.80 -27.11
CA SER A 1033 16.21 -12.33 -27.71
C SER A 1033 16.22 -12.15 -29.23
N PRO A 1034 15.59 -13.03 -30.04
CA PRO A 1034 15.43 -12.81 -31.46
C PRO A 1034 14.64 -11.52 -31.76
N GLY A 1035 15.09 -10.74 -32.73
CA GLY A 1035 14.39 -9.56 -33.24
C GLY A 1035 13.62 -9.80 -34.54
N SER A 1036 13.78 -10.96 -35.18
CA SER A 1036 13.08 -11.34 -36.41
C SER A 1036 12.89 -12.86 -36.52
N SER A 1037 11.89 -13.30 -37.29
CA SER A 1037 11.58 -14.72 -37.53
C SER A 1037 12.69 -15.51 -38.24
N ASP A 1038 13.62 -14.82 -38.89
CA ASP A 1038 14.79 -15.38 -39.55
C ASP A 1038 16.08 -15.23 -38.74
N TYR A 1039 15.98 -14.79 -37.49
CA TYR A 1039 17.05 -14.63 -36.50
C TYR A 1039 18.22 -13.75 -36.98
N LYS A 1040 18.01 -12.86 -37.95
CA LYS A 1040 19.03 -11.87 -38.38
C LYS A 1040 19.02 -10.60 -37.56
N GLN A 1041 17.88 -10.24 -36.98
CA GLN A 1041 17.75 -9.16 -36.02
C GLN A 1041 17.83 -9.72 -34.60
N LEU A 1042 18.37 -8.94 -33.67
CA LEU A 1042 18.52 -9.32 -32.27
C LEU A 1042 18.13 -8.17 -31.35
N TRP A 1043 17.60 -8.51 -30.18
CA TRP A 1043 17.47 -7.63 -29.03
C TRP A 1043 18.48 -8.05 -27.96
N VAL A 1044 19.12 -7.07 -27.32
CA VAL A 1044 20.04 -7.30 -26.18
C VAL A 1044 19.78 -6.30 -25.07
N SER A 1045 20.02 -6.72 -23.83
CA SER A 1045 19.99 -5.86 -22.65
C SER A 1045 21.17 -6.16 -21.72
N GLY A 1046 21.58 -5.14 -20.97
CA GLY A 1046 22.68 -5.26 -20.01
C GLY A 1046 22.91 -3.98 -19.20
N THR A 1047 24.02 -3.95 -18.47
CA THR A 1047 24.51 -2.77 -17.75
C THR A 1047 25.75 -2.21 -18.46
N SER A 1048 25.76 -0.89 -18.69
CA SER A 1048 26.90 -0.13 -19.20
C SER A 1048 28.08 -0.18 -18.23
N ALA A 1049 29.27 -0.46 -18.74
CA ALA A 1049 30.50 -0.55 -17.94
C ALA A 1049 31.11 0.82 -17.59
N ASP A 1050 30.67 1.91 -18.25
CA ASP A 1050 31.20 3.26 -18.05
C ASP A 1050 30.47 4.04 -16.94
N ASP A 1051 29.16 3.85 -16.81
CA ASP A 1051 28.27 4.67 -15.97
C ASP A 1051 27.17 3.89 -15.22
N ASN A 1052 27.15 2.56 -15.34
CA ASN A 1052 26.08 1.69 -14.84
C ASN A 1052 24.66 1.99 -15.41
N SER A 1053 24.52 2.70 -16.52
CA SER A 1053 23.21 2.83 -17.17
C SER A 1053 22.65 1.47 -17.62
N ILE A 1054 21.34 1.28 -17.52
CA ILE A 1054 20.65 0.14 -18.13
C ILE A 1054 20.49 0.44 -19.62
N TYR A 1055 20.94 -0.48 -20.47
CA TYR A 1055 20.77 -0.35 -21.92
C TYR A 1055 19.88 -1.45 -22.48
N VAL A 1056 19.02 -1.08 -23.42
CA VAL A 1056 18.29 -2.00 -24.31
C VAL A 1056 18.61 -1.59 -25.74
N MET A 1057 19.02 -2.54 -26.58
CA MET A 1057 19.52 -2.26 -27.93
C MET A 1057 19.01 -3.28 -28.95
N LYS A 1058 18.71 -2.82 -30.16
CA LYS A 1058 18.37 -3.68 -31.31
C LYS A 1058 19.51 -3.72 -32.31
N TYR A 1059 19.79 -4.89 -32.86
CA TYR A 1059 20.48 -5.06 -34.13
C TYR A 1059 19.46 -5.25 -35.26
N ASP A 1060 19.44 -4.35 -36.25
CA ASP A 1060 18.45 -4.35 -37.34
C ASP A 1060 18.84 -5.24 -38.54
N GLY A 1061 20.05 -5.81 -38.54
CA GLY A 1061 20.65 -6.55 -39.64
C GLY A 1061 21.93 -5.90 -40.19
N GLU A 1062 22.11 -4.58 -40.00
CA GLU A 1062 23.26 -3.79 -40.43
C GLU A 1062 23.92 -3.00 -39.28
N ALA A 1063 23.14 -2.49 -38.32
CA ALA A 1063 23.59 -1.57 -37.27
C ALA A 1063 22.93 -1.84 -35.91
N TRP A 1064 23.53 -1.29 -34.85
CA TRP A 1064 22.99 -1.29 -33.48
C TRP A 1064 22.31 0.04 -33.16
N HIS A 1065 21.10 -0.03 -32.61
CA HIS A 1065 20.29 1.12 -32.19
C HIS A 1065 19.93 1.02 -30.72
N THR A 1066 20.13 2.09 -29.95
CA THR A 1066 19.72 2.18 -28.54
C THR A 1066 18.27 2.62 -28.41
N VAL A 1067 17.50 1.92 -27.58
CA VAL A 1067 16.10 2.27 -27.27
C VAL A 1067 16.02 3.62 -26.58
N LYS A 1068 14.92 4.35 -26.83
CA LYS A 1068 14.53 5.55 -26.07
C LYS A 1068 13.02 5.48 -25.75
N PRO A 1069 12.56 6.01 -24.60
CA PRO A 1069 13.35 6.63 -23.52
C PRO A 1069 14.31 5.62 -22.84
N SER A 1070 15.27 6.12 -22.07
CA SER A 1070 16.12 5.28 -21.22
C SER A 1070 15.37 4.90 -19.95
N LEU A 1071 15.47 3.64 -19.54
CA LEU A 1071 14.94 3.15 -18.26
C LEU A 1071 15.81 3.65 -17.09
N SER A 1072 15.26 3.62 -15.89
CA SER A 1072 15.92 4.07 -14.66
C SER A 1072 17.13 3.21 -14.27
N LEU A 1073 17.97 3.73 -13.37
CA LEU A 1073 19.15 3.02 -12.85
C LEU A 1073 18.78 1.84 -11.93
N ASP A 1074 17.57 1.83 -11.40
CA ASP A 1074 17.07 0.80 -10.49
C ASP A 1074 16.32 -0.33 -11.22
N THR A 1075 16.14 -0.21 -12.54
CA THR A 1075 15.55 -1.25 -13.38
C THR A 1075 16.44 -2.50 -13.44
N ILE A 1076 15.81 -3.68 -13.28
CA ILE A 1076 16.44 -5.00 -13.42
C ILE A 1076 15.70 -5.78 -14.50
N ILE A 1077 16.29 -5.91 -15.69
CA ILE A 1077 15.76 -6.74 -16.78
C ILE A 1077 16.28 -8.17 -16.63
N ARG A 1078 15.35 -9.12 -16.47
CA ARG A 1078 15.58 -10.58 -16.40
C ARG A 1078 15.25 -11.30 -17.71
N GLY A 1079 14.28 -10.79 -18.48
CA GLY A 1079 13.85 -11.39 -19.74
C GLY A 1079 13.49 -10.36 -20.83
N LEU A 1080 13.61 -10.79 -22.09
CA LEU A 1080 13.25 -10.04 -23.29
C LEU A 1080 12.53 -11.00 -24.25
N GLN A 1081 11.35 -10.64 -24.73
CA GLN A 1081 10.60 -11.45 -25.69
C GLN A 1081 9.80 -10.58 -26.65
N VAL A 1082 10.05 -10.71 -27.96
CA VAL A 1082 9.17 -10.08 -28.98
C VAL A 1082 7.87 -10.88 -29.06
N PHE A 1083 6.73 -10.18 -29.14
CA PHE A 1083 5.41 -10.74 -29.43
C PHE A 1083 4.84 -10.11 -30.70
N SER A 1084 4.18 -10.91 -31.53
CA SER A 1084 3.30 -10.37 -32.57
C SER A 1084 2.03 -9.79 -31.94
N VAL A 1085 1.44 -8.78 -32.58
CA VAL A 1085 0.11 -8.25 -32.23
C VAL A 1085 -0.97 -8.58 -33.27
N THR A 1086 -2.23 -8.48 -32.85
CA THR A 1086 -3.44 -8.76 -33.64
C THR A 1086 -3.95 -7.52 -34.40
N GLU A 1087 -3.63 -6.33 -33.91
CA GLU A 1087 -3.89 -5.02 -34.54
C GLU A 1087 -2.57 -4.24 -34.63
N ASP A 1088 -2.31 -3.55 -35.75
CA ASP A 1088 -1.05 -2.83 -35.97
C ASP A 1088 -0.99 -1.52 -35.15
N HIS A 1089 0.17 -1.19 -34.59
CA HIS A 1089 0.46 0.14 -34.04
C HIS A 1089 1.04 1.09 -35.11
N GLU A 1090 1.45 2.31 -34.71
CA GLU A 1090 2.12 3.25 -35.63
C GLU A 1090 3.49 2.71 -36.07
N ASP A 1091 3.90 3.02 -37.31
CA ASP A 1091 5.21 2.61 -37.87
C ASP A 1091 6.37 3.23 -37.06
N THR A 1092 7.39 2.43 -36.70
CA THR A 1092 8.57 2.91 -35.96
C THR A 1092 9.88 2.44 -36.61
N ASP A 1093 10.99 3.13 -36.32
CA ASP A 1093 12.32 2.72 -36.80
C ASP A 1093 12.88 1.48 -36.04
N LEU A 1094 12.31 1.11 -34.88
CA LEU A 1094 12.82 0.05 -34.00
C LEU A 1094 11.99 -1.25 -34.06
N LEU A 1095 10.69 -1.18 -34.27
CA LEU A 1095 9.79 -2.33 -34.33
C LEU A 1095 8.87 -2.22 -35.56
N ASP A 1096 8.72 -3.34 -36.26
CA ASP A 1096 7.66 -3.47 -37.26
C ASP A 1096 6.31 -3.24 -36.56
N LYS A 1097 5.39 -2.53 -37.20
CA LYS A 1097 4.06 -2.17 -36.68
C LYS A 1097 3.20 -3.31 -36.10
N ASN A 1098 3.59 -4.56 -36.32
CA ASN A 1098 2.91 -5.77 -35.84
C ASN A 1098 3.69 -6.52 -34.73
N GLN A 1099 4.70 -5.89 -34.12
CA GLN A 1099 5.58 -6.48 -33.12
C GLN A 1099 5.81 -5.54 -31.92
N VAL A 1100 5.62 -6.06 -30.71
CA VAL A 1100 6.01 -5.38 -29.46
C VAL A 1100 7.10 -6.16 -28.75
N LEU A 1101 8.02 -5.47 -28.08
CA LEU A 1101 9.03 -6.10 -27.23
C LEU A 1101 8.53 -6.11 -25.79
N MET A 1102 8.38 -7.29 -25.19
CA MET A 1102 8.13 -7.44 -23.76
C MET A 1102 9.45 -7.53 -22.99
N LEU A 1103 9.52 -6.81 -21.87
CA LEU A 1103 10.59 -6.82 -20.88
C LEU A 1103 10.02 -7.38 -19.57
N THR A 1104 10.74 -8.29 -18.90
CA THR A 1104 10.34 -8.83 -17.60
C THR A 1104 11.43 -8.63 -16.55
N GLY A 1105 11.03 -8.40 -15.30
CA GLY A 1105 11.94 -8.29 -14.16
C GLY A 1105 11.37 -7.38 -13.08
N SER A 1106 12.04 -6.26 -12.85
CA SER A 1106 11.52 -5.08 -12.17
C SER A 1106 11.83 -3.88 -13.07
N ILE A 1107 10.81 -3.34 -13.73
CA ILE A 1107 10.97 -2.33 -14.77
C ILE A 1107 10.42 -1.00 -14.25
N ASP A 1108 11.30 -0.05 -13.96
CA ASP A 1108 10.91 1.31 -13.55
C ASP A 1108 10.67 2.16 -14.81
N ILE A 1109 9.38 2.36 -15.10
CA ILE A 1109 8.84 3.02 -16.28
C ILE A 1109 8.69 4.53 -15.98
N PRO A 1110 9.30 5.42 -16.77
CA PRO A 1110 9.13 6.86 -16.62
C PRO A 1110 7.64 7.28 -16.59
N ASP A 1111 7.31 8.19 -15.67
CA ASP A 1111 5.96 8.71 -15.43
C ASP A 1111 4.90 7.67 -14.99
N PHE A 1112 5.29 6.43 -14.66
CA PHE A 1112 4.42 5.39 -14.09
C PHE A 1112 4.99 4.75 -12.80
N GLY A 1113 6.29 4.45 -12.75
CA GLY A 1113 6.93 3.69 -11.67
C GLY A 1113 7.18 2.22 -12.04
N VAL A 1114 7.27 1.35 -11.03
CA VAL A 1114 7.70 -0.06 -11.22
C VAL A 1114 6.57 -0.95 -11.76
N ALA A 1115 6.91 -1.81 -12.72
CA ALA A 1115 6.11 -2.94 -13.18
C ALA A 1115 6.97 -4.21 -13.35
N SER A 1116 6.44 -5.37 -12.98
CA SER A 1116 7.09 -6.68 -13.18
C SER A 1116 7.25 -7.06 -14.66
N ALA A 1117 6.36 -6.60 -15.54
CA ALA A 1117 6.53 -6.69 -16.98
C ALA A 1117 6.02 -5.43 -17.71
N ALA A 1118 6.76 -5.03 -18.75
CA ALA A 1118 6.47 -3.88 -19.59
C ALA A 1118 6.52 -4.25 -21.07
N LEU A 1119 5.68 -3.59 -21.88
CA LEU A 1119 5.70 -3.66 -23.34
C LEU A 1119 6.32 -2.40 -23.93
N PHE A 1120 7.16 -2.56 -24.94
CA PHE A 1120 7.75 -1.48 -25.72
C PHE A 1120 7.26 -1.56 -27.18
N ASN A 1121 6.68 -0.48 -27.67
CA ASN A 1121 6.05 -0.39 -29.00
C ASN A 1121 6.94 0.25 -30.09
N GLY A 1122 8.19 0.55 -29.77
CA GLY A 1122 9.13 1.25 -30.65
C GLY A 1122 9.33 2.74 -30.32
N THR A 1123 8.48 3.33 -29.48
CA THR A 1123 8.61 4.73 -29.02
C THR A 1123 8.40 4.94 -27.51
N ALA A 1124 7.58 4.12 -26.86
CA ALA A 1124 7.25 4.22 -25.44
C ALA A 1124 7.18 2.85 -24.76
N TYR A 1125 7.37 2.83 -23.45
CA TYR A 1125 7.08 1.70 -22.57
C TYR A 1125 5.68 1.84 -21.98
N GLN A 1126 4.97 0.73 -21.82
CA GLN A 1126 3.67 0.63 -21.17
C GLN A 1126 3.71 -0.55 -20.18
N PRO A 1127 3.23 -0.41 -18.94
CA PRO A 1127 3.10 -1.55 -18.03
C PRO A 1127 2.14 -2.61 -18.60
N TYR A 1128 2.44 -3.89 -18.34
CA TYR A 1128 1.67 -5.02 -18.86
C TYR A 1128 1.21 -5.99 -17.78
N ALA A 1129 2.10 -6.37 -16.86
CA ALA A 1129 1.78 -7.22 -15.73
C ALA A 1129 2.46 -6.71 -14.45
N MET A 1130 1.74 -6.86 -13.35
CA MET A 1130 2.10 -6.37 -12.01
C MET A 1130 2.04 -7.53 -11.03
N THR A 1131 2.93 -7.58 -10.03
CA THR A 1131 2.96 -8.67 -9.04
C THR A 1131 3.11 -8.21 -7.60
N ILE A 1132 2.47 -8.94 -6.69
CA ILE A 1132 2.61 -8.75 -5.24
C ILE A 1132 3.42 -9.89 -4.63
N LYS A 1133 4.08 -9.60 -3.51
CA LYS A 1133 4.80 -10.58 -2.69
C LYS A 1133 4.59 -10.26 -1.20
N ALA A 1134 4.65 -11.27 -0.34
CA ALA A 1134 4.62 -11.08 1.11
C ALA A 1134 5.92 -10.40 1.60
N GLY A 1135 5.77 -9.23 2.25
CA GLY A 1135 6.86 -8.37 2.72
C GLY A 1135 6.74 -6.94 2.18
N ASP A 1136 7.75 -6.12 2.45
CA ASP A 1136 7.74 -4.67 2.20
C ASP A 1136 8.10 -4.28 0.74
N GLY A 1137 7.86 -5.15 -0.25
CA GLY A 1137 8.25 -4.91 -1.65
C GLY A 1137 7.42 -5.69 -2.68
N PRO A 1138 7.34 -5.21 -3.94
CA PRO A 1138 6.67 -5.92 -5.02
C PRO A 1138 7.40 -7.21 -5.42
N GLY A 1139 6.70 -8.08 -6.15
CA GLY A 1139 7.31 -9.26 -6.74
C GLY A 1139 8.16 -8.94 -7.98
N THR A 1140 8.68 -9.96 -8.65
CA THR A 1140 9.31 -9.81 -9.98
C THR A 1140 8.98 -10.96 -10.91
N ILE A 1141 8.75 -10.70 -12.19
CA ILE A 1141 8.64 -11.76 -13.22
C ILE A 1141 10.04 -12.08 -13.75
N ALA A 1142 10.48 -13.33 -13.58
CA ALA A 1142 11.77 -13.78 -14.05
C ALA A 1142 11.78 -14.03 -15.57
N SER A 1143 10.83 -14.83 -16.06
CA SER A 1143 10.73 -15.16 -17.48
C SER A 1143 9.31 -15.54 -17.89
N ILE A 1144 9.08 -15.51 -19.21
CA ILE A 1144 7.86 -15.99 -19.85
C ILE A 1144 8.28 -17.00 -20.91
N PHE A 1145 7.63 -18.17 -20.94
CA PHE A 1145 7.96 -19.26 -21.85
C PHE A 1145 6.70 -19.84 -22.50
N SER A 1146 6.84 -20.30 -23.73
CA SER A 1146 5.76 -20.83 -24.56
C SER A 1146 5.99 -22.29 -24.92
N GLN A 1147 4.92 -23.02 -25.25
CA GLN A 1147 5.01 -24.37 -25.79
C GLN A 1147 5.61 -24.41 -27.21
N ARG A 1148 5.60 -23.29 -27.95
CA ARG A 1148 6.20 -23.16 -29.29
C ARG A 1148 6.83 -21.80 -29.49
N ASP A 1149 8.06 -21.76 -29.99
CA ASP A 1149 8.84 -20.54 -30.24
C ASP A 1149 8.35 -19.73 -31.48
N SER A 1150 7.04 -19.68 -31.69
CA SER A 1150 6.37 -19.13 -32.88
C SER A 1150 5.86 -17.70 -32.66
N PHE A 1151 6.66 -16.86 -32.02
CA PHE A 1151 6.30 -15.48 -31.62
C PHE A 1151 6.13 -14.50 -32.79
N PHE A 1152 6.61 -14.84 -33.98
CA PHE A 1152 6.56 -13.99 -35.18
C PHE A 1152 5.51 -14.48 -36.19
N LYS A 1153 4.65 -13.57 -36.63
CA LYS A 1153 3.62 -13.80 -37.65
C LYS A 1153 4.24 -14.18 -39.00
N GLU A 1154 4.00 -15.40 -39.49
CA GLU A 1154 4.45 -15.81 -40.83
C GLU A 1154 3.66 -15.11 -41.95
N GLU A 1155 4.15 -13.96 -42.40
CA GLU A 1155 3.77 -13.28 -43.66
C GLU A 1155 4.06 -14.18 -44.87
N LYS A 1156 3.13 -15.10 -45.19
CA LYS A 1156 3.22 -16.05 -46.32
C LYS A 1156 3.01 -15.37 -47.67
N HIS A 1157 3.93 -14.47 -48.01
CA HIS A 1157 4.07 -13.87 -49.32
C HIS A 1157 4.21 -14.95 -50.41
N MET A 1158 3.20 -15.08 -51.26
CA MET A 1158 3.23 -16.01 -52.40
C MET A 1158 4.29 -15.54 -53.40
N ALA A 1159 5.34 -16.34 -53.60
CA ALA A 1159 6.52 -15.93 -54.37
C ALA A 1159 6.15 -15.36 -55.76
N LEU A 1160 6.77 -14.22 -56.12
CA LEU A 1160 6.36 -13.36 -57.25
C LEU A 1160 6.09 -14.10 -58.56
N GLY A 1161 6.86 -15.15 -58.87
CA GLY A 1161 6.66 -16.00 -60.05
C GLY A 1161 5.31 -16.72 -60.10
N PHE A 1162 4.75 -17.13 -58.96
CA PHE A 1162 3.40 -17.70 -58.88
C PHE A 1162 2.31 -16.65 -59.08
N VAL A 1163 2.47 -15.44 -58.52
CA VAL A 1163 1.55 -14.32 -58.75
C VAL A 1163 1.49 -13.95 -60.24
N VAL A 1164 2.65 -13.90 -60.90
CA VAL A 1164 2.75 -13.68 -62.36
C VAL A 1164 2.13 -14.84 -63.16
N LEU A 1165 2.33 -16.10 -62.76
CA LEU A 1165 1.72 -17.26 -63.41
C LEU A 1165 0.19 -17.28 -63.27
N ILE A 1166 -0.34 -16.95 -62.09
CA ILE A 1166 -1.79 -16.88 -61.83
C ILE A 1166 -2.40 -15.73 -62.65
N GLY A 1167 -1.76 -14.56 -62.67
CA GLY A 1167 -2.18 -13.43 -63.52
C GLY A 1167 -2.18 -13.79 -65.02
N LEU A 1168 -1.15 -14.49 -65.50
CA LEU A 1168 -1.07 -14.99 -66.87
C LEU A 1168 -2.18 -16.00 -67.19
N ALA A 1169 -2.46 -16.94 -66.28
CA ALA A 1169 -3.51 -17.94 -66.43
C ALA A 1169 -4.90 -17.30 -66.49
N ILE A 1170 -5.18 -16.33 -65.63
CA ILE A 1170 -6.44 -15.55 -65.64
C ILE A 1170 -6.57 -14.75 -66.94
N ALA A 1171 -5.50 -14.08 -67.39
CA ALA A 1171 -5.50 -13.33 -68.65
C ALA A 1171 -5.75 -14.23 -69.88
N LEU A 1172 -5.12 -15.39 -69.94
CA LEU A 1172 -5.35 -16.40 -71.00
C LEU A 1172 -6.78 -16.96 -70.93
N GLY A 1173 -7.29 -17.23 -69.73
CA GLY A 1173 -8.67 -17.67 -69.51
C GLY A 1173 -9.69 -16.65 -70.01
N LEU A 1174 -9.52 -15.37 -69.64
CA LEU A 1174 -10.37 -14.27 -70.10
C LEU A 1174 -10.29 -14.06 -71.62
N MET A 1175 -9.10 -14.14 -72.22
CA MET A 1175 -8.92 -14.08 -73.68
C MET A 1175 -9.63 -15.23 -74.39
N LEU A 1176 -9.54 -16.46 -73.87
CA LEU A 1176 -10.25 -17.62 -74.43
C LEU A 1176 -11.78 -17.48 -74.27
N LEU A 1177 -12.25 -16.92 -73.16
CA LEU A 1177 -13.67 -16.65 -72.91
C LEU A 1177 -14.19 -15.56 -73.87
N LEU A 1178 -13.44 -14.48 -74.09
CA LEU A 1178 -13.76 -13.44 -75.08
C LEU A 1178 -13.81 -14.01 -76.51
N VAL A 1179 -12.88 -14.89 -76.88
CA VAL A 1179 -12.89 -15.59 -78.18
C VAL A 1179 -14.10 -16.52 -78.30
N LEU A 1180 -14.45 -17.26 -77.24
CA LEU A 1180 -15.66 -18.10 -77.20
C LEU A 1180 -16.94 -17.26 -77.35
N CYS A 1181 -17.06 -16.15 -76.61
CA CYS A 1181 -18.16 -15.19 -76.77
C CYS A 1181 -18.21 -14.61 -78.19
N GLY A 1182 -17.05 -14.28 -78.79
CA GLY A 1182 -16.95 -13.82 -80.18
C GLY A 1182 -17.41 -14.87 -81.20
N ILE A 1183 -17.02 -16.14 -81.03
CA ILE A 1183 -17.47 -17.25 -81.87
C ILE A 1183 -18.97 -17.52 -81.68
N ILE A 1184 -19.48 -17.44 -80.46
CA ILE A 1184 -20.92 -17.59 -80.17
C ILE A 1184 -21.72 -16.44 -80.81
N LEU A 1185 -21.24 -15.20 -80.71
CA LEU A 1185 -21.84 -14.03 -81.35
C LEU A 1185 -21.82 -14.14 -82.88
N ASP A 1186 -20.69 -14.51 -83.49
CA ASP A 1186 -20.57 -14.77 -84.93
C ASP A 1186 -21.52 -15.88 -85.39
N ARG A 1187 -21.65 -16.96 -84.61
CA ARG A 1187 -22.54 -18.10 -84.92
C ARG A 1187 -24.03 -17.74 -84.76
N ILE A 1188 -24.37 -16.87 -83.80
CA ILE A 1188 -25.72 -16.28 -83.67
C ILE A 1188 -25.99 -15.31 -84.83
N ARG A 1189 -25.00 -14.50 -85.22
CA ARG A 1189 -25.09 -13.50 -86.29
C ARG A 1189 -25.27 -14.16 -87.66
N LYS A 1190 -24.45 -15.15 -88.00
CA LYS A 1190 -24.61 -15.98 -89.22
C LYS A 1190 -25.93 -16.75 -89.26
N LYS A 1191 -26.51 -17.09 -88.10
CA LYS A 1191 -27.86 -17.68 -88.00
C LYS A 1191 -29.00 -16.65 -88.18
N ARG A 1192 -28.72 -15.34 -88.16
CA ARG A 1192 -29.67 -14.25 -88.42
C ARG A 1192 -29.51 -13.60 -89.79
N GLU A 1193 -28.28 -13.41 -90.28
CA GLU A 1193 -27.99 -12.60 -91.48
C GLU A 1193 -27.99 -13.42 -92.79
N GLY A 1194 -27.91 -14.75 -92.73
CA GLY A 1194 -28.04 -15.64 -93.89
C GLY A 1194 -26.78 -15.77 -94.75
N TYR A 1195 -26.84 -16.64 -95.76
CA TYR A 1195 -25.69 -16.95 -96.64
C TYR A 1195 -25.63 -15.98 -97.83
N VAL A 1196 -24.76 -14.97 -97.74
CA VAL A 1196 -24.48 -14.05 -98.85
C VAL A 1196 -23.34 -14.62 -99.71
N PRO A 1197 -23.55 -14.90 -101.02
CA PRO A 1197 -22.49 -15.40 -101.89
C PRO A 1197 -21.47 -14.30 -102.23
N ALA A 1198 -20.22 -14.68 -102.49
CA ALA A 1198 -19.15 -13.74 -102.80
C ALA A 1198 -19.39 -13.01 -104.15
N PRO A 1199 -19.20 -11.67 -104.23
CA PRO A 1199 -19.38 -10.93 -105.46
C PRO A 1199 -18.26 -11.20 -106.46
N THR A 1200 -18.61 -11.79 -107.60
CA THR A 1200 -17.68 -12.13 -108.69
C THR A 1200 -17.61 -11.03 -109.74
N SER A 1201 -16.65 -10.10 -109.59
CA SER A 1201 -16.29 -9.13 -110.64
C SER A 1201 -14.78 -8.95 -110.73
N MET A 1202 -14.16 -9.50 -111.78
CA MET A 1202 -12.75 -9.25 -112.09
C MET A 1202 -12.56 -7.80 -112.56
N TYR A 1203 -11.51 -7.14 -112.04
CA TYR A 1203 -10.74 -6.17 -112.82
C TYR A 1203 -9.26 -6.47 -112.64
N ASP A 1204 -8.58 -6.78 -113.75
CA ASP A 1204 -7.16 -7.08 -113.83
C ASP A 1204 -6.43 -5.94 -114.55
N ARG A 1205 -5.37 -5.42 -113.92
CA ARG A 1205 -4.04 -5.11 -114.51
C ARG A 1205 -3.20 -4.30 -113.53
N GLY A 1206 -1.90 -4.56 -113.51
CA GLY A 1206 -0.92 -3.85 -112.66
C GLY A 1206 -0.08 -2.79 -113.39
N SER A 1207 0.97 -2.35 -112.68
CA SER A 1207 2.00 -1.36 -113.07
C SER A 1207 1.57 0.12 -113.11
N GLY A 1208 2.50 1.02 -112.77
CA GLY A 1208 2.38 2.48 -113.03
C GLY A 1208 2.62 3.39 -111.82
N MET A 1209 3.86 3.86 -111.63
CA MET A 1209 4.22 4.91 -110.65
C MET A 1209 3.80 6.32 -111.11
N ARG A 1210 3.35 7.18 -110.17
CA ARG A 1210 3.62 8.65 -110.10
C ARG A 1210 2.96 9.24 -108.82
N HIS A 1211 3.52 10.16 -108.01
CA HIS A 1211 4.41 11.36 -108.17
C HIS A 1211 3.78 12.46 -109.06
N ILE A 1212 3.69 13.75 -108.72
CA ILE A 1212 4.09 14.67 -107.62
C ILE A 1212 3.10 15.89 -107.65
N PRO A 1213 3.06 16.90 -106.73
CA PRO A 1213 4.13 17.46 -105.86
C PRO A 1213 3.76 17.86 -104.40
N PRO A 1214 4.74 18.29 -103.58
CA PRO A 1214 4.49 18.97 -102.30
C PRO A 1214 4.21 20.47 -102.48
N HIS A 1215 3.23 21.01 -101.74
CA HIS A 1215 3.07 22.46 -101.54
C HIS A 1215 2.44 22.87 -100.19
N GLU A 1216 1.93 21.93 -99.39
CA GLU A 1216 1.50 22.15 -98.00
C GLU A 1216 2.71 22.17 -97.03
N LEU A 1217 3.75 22.87 -97.45
CA LEU A 1217 4.92 23.23 -96.64
C LEU A 1217 4.70 24.64 -96.09
N LEU A 1218 4.55 24.75 -94.76
CA LEU A 1218 4.79 25.96 -93.95
C LEU A 1218 3.74 27.10 -93.98
N GLU A 1219 2.57 26.88 -93.37
CA GLU A 1219 1.79 27.93 -92.70
C GLU A 1219 0.83 27.24 -91.69
N SER A 1220 0.98 27.24 -90.37
CA SER A 1220 1.69 28.06 -89.36
C SER A 1220 2.08 27.15 -88.16
N LEU A 1221 3.02 27.39 -87.22
CA LEU A 1221 3.79 28.57 -86.77
C LEU A 1221 2.97 29.74 -86.19
N GLY A 1222 2.43 29.57 -84.97
CA GLY A 1222 1.67 30.63 -84.28
C GLY A 1222 1.39 30.41 -82.78
N HIS A 1223 2.44 30.40 -81.94
CA HIS A 1223 2.39 30.46 -80.45
C HIS A 1223 1.76 29.24 -79.71
N GLY A 1224 2.22 28.84 -78.51
CA GLY A 1224 3.37 29.31 -77.71
C GLY A 1224 3.69 28.36 -76.53
N ARG A 1225 4.91 28.48 -75.96
CA ARG A 1225 5.31 27.91 -74.65
C ARG A 1225 4.72 28.75 -73.51
N GLY A 1226 4.64 28.33 -72.25
CA GLY A 1226 5.01 27.09 -71.51
C GLY A 1226 4.33 27.17 -70.11
N GLY A 1227 4.59 26.35 -69.09
CA GLY A 1227 5.57 25.29 -68.84
C GLY A 1227 5.23 24.56 -67.51
N ALA A 1228 6.15 23.75 -66.99
CA ALA A 1228 6.02 22.98 -65.73
C ALA A 1228 6.67 23.75 -64.53
N PRO A 1229 6.83 23.21 -63.28
CA PRO A 1229 6.53 21.86 -62.77
C PRO A 1229 5.72 21.85 -61.42
N PRO A 1230 6.13 21.20 -60.30
CA PRO A 1230 5.62 19.89 -59.87
C PRO A 1230 5.02 19.85 -58.44
N ARG A 1231 4.77 18.62 -57.94
CA ARG A 1231 4.84 18.14 -56.53
C ARG A 1231 4.67 19.17 -55.39
N VAL A 1232 3.73 18.88 -54.50
CA VAL A 1232 4.11 18.03 -53.33
C VAL A 1232 3.44 16.68 -53.55
#